data_AF-A0A560X5X9-F1
#
_entry.id   AF-A0A560X5X9-F1
#
_cell.length_a   1.000
_cell.length_b   1.000
_cell.length_c   1.000
_cell.angle_alpha   90.00
_cell.angle_beta   90.00
_cell.angle_gamma   90.00
#
_symmetry.space_group_name_H-M   'P 1'
#
loop_
_entity.id
_entity.type
_entity.pdbx_description
1 polymer ?
#
loop_
_entity_poly.entity_id
_entity_poly.type
_entity_poly.pdbx_seq_one_letter_code
_entity_poly.pdbx_strand_id
1 'polypeptide(L)'
;MFQLSAPIVATFVLYVLALIGTGIRAYSRTHTFDDFALGGRRFGPYVAALSAGASDMSGWLFLALPGAVYAAGLGSVWIAFGLAVGTYLNWLFVAPRLRTYTERAGNAVTLSGYLEERFEDRTRTLRLVSAAVTLVFFTVYVGSGLVAGGLLFQTVFDLRFTVGVTLTGLLIVIYSCLGGFLAVSLTHVLQASLMLLGLIVLPAVAIARLGGFGALGDALDGRQPALREFGSRVDFGGGVWTGGGPLGAVAIVSLLAWGLGYFGQPHILARFMSIRSTEDVPAARRIGTVWVVLVLTGATLVGLAGIGELSPTLSAPDTVYIALSRALLDPWIAGVVLAAVLAAVVSTADSQLMVSSVALTEDFYRAFLNRHASDRALVWVGRGTVVLVIVVAYVIALHGGGLLNIVAYAWAGFGAAFGPVVLLSLYWPRMTSAGAMAGIVAGAGTVLLWDQVNPLLGPLESGVYEMVPGVLVATVAALVFGRYVGRPPKRAFWRMPGGGTSQVVLTPFLTRAPVGLAMLDTDLRYVWVNEPLDRLIPLERRLGRRLSELRPTSEFRGFEEQMRRVLETGEPVMDWEFRSAEEDPREARAVSVSFFGVTDRRDRPVGVLYMVVDVTERWHAQNRLALLNDAGARIGSTLDVPRTAQELADEAVPSLADFVAVDLLDSVMRGEEPAPGPVGLAPVIRRAGQASAREGGCGGSLALGEAVRRAPSSPVTRCLLESRTLVERDLDRAASPWVTEDPSLGASILTYDYRSLMVVPVRARGVTLGVATFARTERFGPFEDDDVRLAEEFVSRAAVAVDNARRYTRERTAARAMQQALLPQALSGGSALDVASWYQPADVPNGVGGDWFDVIPLSGARVALVVGDVVGHGMEAAATMGRLRTAVRTLANLDLPPDELLARLDDLVIGLMGAHDDHEPAAAGSAFLGATCLYAVYDPVGGRCAMARAGHLPPVLVTPDGTAEVLDLPAGPPLGLGYLPFEACERDFAEGSLLAFYTDGLVETPDRDIDDGIARLGDALAVPRSSLREIGRGVVETLLTGPPPDDAALLLARTRRLPADRIASWDLPSDPAAVGTARTAAVRQLSEWGLDELAFTTELVVSELVTNAIRHASGPVALRLIRDRGLICEVTDGSGTSPRPRHARTTDEGGRGLMIVAQLAHRWGTRHTATGKVIWTEQPFVTEP
;
A
#
# COMPACT_ATOMS: atom_id res chain seq x y z
N MET A 1 16.38 34.81 17.75
CA MET A 1 14.99 34.33 17.81
C MET A 1 14.48 34.23 16.38
N PHE A 2 14.38 33.01 15.85
CA PHE A 2 13.88 32.78 14.50
C PHE A 2 12.38 33.13 14.45
N GLN A 3 11.98 34.15 13.69
CA GLN A 3 10.57 34.39 13.37
C GLN A 3 10.14 33.40 12.26
N LEU A 4 10.11 32.12 12.61
CA LEU A 4 9.55 31.08 11.76
C LEU A 4 8.03 31.19 11.82
N SER A 5 7.40 31.39 10.66
CA SER A 5 5.94 31.36 10.56
C SER A 5 5.46 29.92 10.81
N ALA A 6 4.84 29.67 11.96
CA ALA A 6 4.32 28.36 12.32
C ALA A 6 3.41 27.74 11.23
N PRO A 7 2.52 28.51 10.55
CA PRO A 7 1.76 28.01 9.39
C PRO A 7 2.62 27.47 8.24
N ILE A 8 3.69 28.17 7.86
CA ILE A 8 4.58 27.75 6.77
C ILE A 8 5.34 26.48 7.18
N VAL A 9 5.81 26.41 8.43
CA VAL A 9 6.48 25.20 8.94
C VAL A 9 5.51 24.01 8.94
N ALA A 10 4.30 24.20 9.46
CA ALA A 10 3.30 23.14 9.55
C ALA A 10 2.92 22.59 8.17
N THR A 11 2.70 23.45 7.18
CA THR A 11 2.40 23.05 5.80
C THR A 11 3.56 22.31 5.13
N PHE A 12 4.81 22.74 5.37
CA PHE A 12 6.00 22.03 4.89
C PHE A 12 6.15 20.64 5.52
N VAL A 13 5.98 20.54 6.85
CA VAL A 13 6.04 19.26 7.57
C VAL A 13 4.95 18.33 7.07
N LEU A 14 3.72 18.81 6.93
CA LEU A 14 2.60 18.02 6.41
C LEU A 14 2.86 17.55 4.97
N TYR A 15 3.40 18.42 4.11
CA TYR A 15 3.79 18.04 2.76
C TYR A 15 4.87 16.95 2.73
N VAL A 16 5.93 17.10 3.54
CA VAL A 16 7.01 16.12 3.64
C VAL A 16 6.51 14.78 4.20
N LEU A 17 5.63 14.80 5.22
CA LEU A 17 5.01 13.59 5.76
C LEU A 17 4.12 12.91 4.74
N ALA A 18 3.31 13.65 3.97
CA ALA A 18 2.50 13.11 2.90
C ALA A 18 3.36 12.48 1.79
N LEU A 19 4.47 13.13 1.43
CA LEU A 19 5.44 12.60 0.46
C LEU A 19 6.08 11.29 0.97
N ILE A 20 6.58 11.26 2.21
CA ILE A 20 7.18 10.05 2.79
C ILE A 20 6.16 8.93 2.93
N GLY A 21 4.95 9.23 3.42
CA GLY A 21 3.87 8.25 3.60
C GLY A 21 3.41 7.62 2.28
N THR A 22 3.30 8.41 1.20
CA THR A 22 3.01 7.88 -0.14
C THR A 22 4.16 7.01 -0.66
N GLY A 23 5.41 7.38 -0.39
CA GLY A 23 6.59 6.56 -0.68
C GLY A 23 6.58 5.20 0.03
N ILE A 24 6.31 5.17 1.34
CA ILE A 24 6.23 3.93 2.15
C ILE A 24 5.09 3.01 1.66
N ARG A 25 3.92 3.58 1.35
CA ARG A 25 2.79 2.81 0.81
C ARG A 25 3.09 2.22 -0.56
N ALA A 26 3.92 2.88 -1.37
CA ALA A 26 4.29 2.38 -2.69
C ALA A 26 5.45 1.38 -2.63
N TYR A 27 6.34 1.50 -1.63
CA TYR A 27 7.38 0.50 -1.33
C TYR A 27 6.80 -0.89 -1.11
N SER A 28 5.66 -1.01 -0.42
CA SER A 28 4.98 -2.29 -0.19
C SER A 28 4.40 -2.95 -1.46
N ARG A 29 4.39 -2.25 -2.60
CA ARG A 29 3.86 -2.72 -3.89
C ARG A 29 4.93 -3.02 -4.94
N THR A 30 6.21 -2.78 -4.66
CA THR A 30 7.29 -2.98 -5.64
C THR A 30 7.99 -4.32 -5.36
N HIS A 31 7.70 -5.35 -6.16
CA HIS A 31 8.21 -6.71 -5.92
C HIS A 31 9.24 -7.18 -6.96
N THR A 32 9.31 -6.54 -8.14
CA THR A 32 10.23 -6.91 -9.23
C THR A 32 11.07 -5.72 -9.72
N PHE A 33 12.19 -5.98 -10.39
CA PHE A 33 13.03 -4.93 -11.00
C PHE A 33 12.30 -4.19 -12.12
N ASP A 34 11.44 -4.85 -12.90
CA ASP A 34 10.65 -4.20 -13.95
C ASP A 34 9.60 -3.23 -13.37
N ASP A 35 9.02 -3.56 -12.21
CA ASP A 35 8.18 -2.63 -11.44
C ASP A 35 8.99 -1.44 -10.92
N PHE A 36 10.24 -1.69 -10.51
CA PHE A 36 11.18 -0.68 -10.06
C PHE A 36 11.68 0.23 -11.19
N ALA A 37 11.85 -0.27 -12.42
CA ALA A 37 12.48 0.48 -13.52
C ALA A 37 11.49 1.13 -14.51
N LEU A 38 10.34 0.51 -14.79
CA LEU A 38 9.34 1.05 -15.74
C LEU A 38 7.88 0.96 -15.25
N GLY A 39 7.63 0.48 -14.02
CA GLY A 39 6.28 0.39 -13.45
C GLY A 39 5.33 -0.50 -14.25
N GLY A 40 5.86 -1.57 -14.87
CA GLY A 40 5.08 -2.57 -15.60
C GLY A 40 4.37 -2.06 -16.86
N ARG A 41 4.68 -0.84 -17.35
CA ARG A 41 4.12 -0.22 -18.59
C ARG A 41 2.60 -0.11 -18.62
N ARG A 42 2.00 0.29 -17.50
CA ARG A 42 0.53 0.38 -17.34
C ARG A 42 0.00 1.81 -17.31
N PHE A 43 0.80 2.82 -17.64
CA PHE A 43 0.36 4.21 -17.51
C PHE A 43 -0.65 4.59 -18.57
N GLY A 44 -1.81 5.07 -18.10
CA GLY A 44 -2.75 5.81 -18.93
C GLY A 44 -2.21 7.20 -19.30
N PRO A 45 -2.89 7.90 -20.23
CA PRO A 45 -2.41 9.14 -20.81
C PRO A 45 -2.19 10.26 -19.79
N TYR A 46 -3.01 10.33 -18.73
CA TYR A 46 -2.92 11.34 -17.67
C TYR A 46 -1.65 11.20 -16.83
N VAL A 47 -1.38 9.99 -16.33
CA VAL A 47 -0.21 9.72 -15.48
C VAL A 47 1.06 9.92 -16.27
N ALA A 48 1.12 9.43 -17.52
CA ALA A 48 2.31 9.61 -18.35
C ALA A 48 2.61 11.09 -18.65
N ALA A 49 1.59 11.89 -18.97
CA ALA A 49 1.76 13.31 -19.28
C ALA A 49 2.18 14.14 -18.07
N LEU A 50 1.49 14.01 -16.94
CA LEU A 50 1.80 14.76 -15.72
C LEU A 50 3.10 14.28 -15.08
N SER A 51 3.39 12.99 -15.14
CA SER A 51 4.67 12.44 -14.66
C SER A 51 5.85 12.94 -15.49
N ALA A 52 5.72 13.02 -16.81
CA ALA A 52 6.71 13.64 -17.68
C ALA A 52 6.89 15.13 -17.34
N GLY A 53 5.80 15.89 -17.19
CA GLY A 53 5.82 17.30 -16.82
C GLY A 53 6.51 17.57 -15.48
N ALA A 54 6.15 16.84 -14.41
CA ALA A 54 6.79 16.98 -13.10
C ALA A 54 8.26 16.52 -13.08
N SER A 55 8.63 15.54 -13.91
CA SER A 55 10.02 15.08 -13.99
C SER A 55 10.93 16.12 -14.66
N ASP A 56 10.38 16.86 -15.61
CA ASP A 56 11.08 17.86 -16.42
C ASP A 56 11.16 19.23 -15.70
N MET A 57 10.04 19.68 -15.15
CA MET A 57 9.91 20.98 -14.52
C MET A 57 10.47 20.99 -13.09
N SER A 58 11.78 21.14 -12.97
CA SER A 58 12.46 21.19 -11.67
C SER A 58 12.27 22.52 -10.93
N GLY A 59 12.95 22.71 -9.79
CA GLY A 59 12.98 23.98 -9.05
C GLY A 59 13.35 25.21 -9.89
N TRP A 60 13.96 25.03 -11.07
CA TRP A 60 14.25 26.10 -12.02
C TRP A 60 12.98 26.82 -12.53
N LEU A 61 11.85 26.10 -12.67
CA LEU A 61 10.58 26.67 -13.12
C LEU A 61 10.05 27.73 -12.14
N PHE A 62 10.35 27.57 -10.85
CA PHE A 62 9.91 28.47 -9.78
C PHE A 62 10.93 29.56 -9.47
N LEU A 63 12.22 29.29 -9.63
CA LEU A 63 13.28 30.20 -9.21
C LEU A 63 13.95 30.86 -10.42
N ALA A 64 14.55 30.06 -11.30
CA ALA A 64 15.39 30.53 -12.39
C ALA A 64 14.61 31.22 -13.52
N LEU A 65 13.49 30.64 -13.98
CA LEU A 65 12.71 31.25 -15.07
C LEU A 65 12.03 32.57 -14.65
N PRO A 66 11.31 32.64 -13.51
CA PRO A 66 10.77 33.89 -13.02
C PRO A 66 11.88 34.90 -12.72
N GLY A 67 13.03 34.46 -12.20
CA GLY A 67 14.20 35.32 -11.96
C GLY A 67 14.80 35.90 -13.24
N ALA A 68 14.91 35.10 -14.30
CA ALA A 68 15.36 35.56 -15.61
C ALA A 68 14.39 36.56 -16.24
N VAL A 69 13.08 36.37 -16.05
CA VAL A 69 12.05 37.32 -16.50
C VAL A 69 12.04 38.58 -15.62
N TYR A 70 12.29 38.45 -14.31
CA TYR A 70 12.45 39.61 -13.42
C TYR A 70 13.66 40.46 -13.82
N ALA A 71 14.78 39.82 -14.19
CA ALA A 71 16.01 40.50 -14.57
C ALA A 71 15.94 41.13 -15.98
N ALA A 72 15.38 40.44 -16.97
CA ALA A 72 15.45 40.85 -18.37
C ALA A 72 14.09 41.08 -19.06
N GLY A 73 12.98 41.01 -18.33
CA GLY A 73 11.63 41.27 -18.84
C GLY A 73 11.15 40.23 -19.86
N LEU A 74 10.31 40.69 -20.80
CA LEU A 74 9.72 39.84 -21.84
C LEU A 74 10.75 39.29 -22.85
N GLY A 75 11.97 39.85 -22.90
CA GLY A 75 13.07 39.30 -23.68
C GLY A 75 13.44 37.86 -23.28
N SER A 76 13.25 37.47 -22.02
CA SER A 76 13.54 36.11 -21.55
C SER A 76 12.47 35.07 -21.92
N VAL A 77 11.31 35.48 -22.44
CA VAL A 77 10.17 34.59 -22.76
C VAL A 77 10.47 33.67 -23.94
N TRP A 78 11.48 33.97 -24.76
CA TRP A 78 11.95 33.07 -25.81
C TRP A 78 12.35 31.69 -25.27
N ILE A 79 12.81 31.59 -24.02
CA ILE A 79 13.05 30.29 -23.34
C ILE A 79 11.74 29.50 -23.23
N ALA A 80 10.69 30.13 -22.71
CA ALA A 80 9.38 29.51 -22.54
C ALA A 80 8.77 29.08 -23.89
N PHE A 81 8.88 29.91 -24.93
CA PHE A 81 8.44 29.54 -26.27
C PHE A 81 9.22 28.34 -26.83
N GLY A 82 10.55 28.35 -26.71
CA GLY A 82 11.40 27.24 -27.13
C GLY A 82 10.99 25.94 -26.45
N LEU A 83 10.76 25.97 -25.13
CA LEU A 83 10.36 24.79 -24.36
C LEU A 83 8.97 24.28 -24.71
N ALA A 84 7.98 25.16 -24.88
CA ALA A 84 6.62 24.76 -25.27
C ALA A 84 6.61 24.09 -26.65
N VAL A 85 7.33 24.66 -27.62
CA VAL A 85 7.47 24.07 -28.96
C VAL A 85 8.24 22.76 -28.89
N GLY A 86 9.36 22.72 -28.17
CA GLY A 86 10.17 21.52 -27.96
C GLY A 86 9.36 20.37 -27.37
N THR A 87 8.56 20.64 -26.34
CA THR A 87 7.62 19.69 -25.71
C THR A 87 6.67 19.11 -26.76
N TYR A 88 5.97 19.98 -27.49
CA TYR A 88 4.99 19.54 -28.48
C TYR A 88 5.61 18.67 -29.57
N LEU A 89 6.76 19.09 -30.11
CA LEU A 89 7.47 18.37 -31.16
C LEU A 89 8.04 17.03 -30.64
N ASN A 90 8.49 16.97 -29.39
CA ASN A 90 8.97 15.74 -28.78
C ASN A 90 7.85 14.69 -28.65
N TRP A 91 6.67 15.12 -28.17
CA TRP A 91 5.48 14.27 -28.13
C TRP A 91 4.97 13.86 -29.52
N LEU A 92 5.13 14.72 -30.52
CA LEU A 92 4.70 14.44 -31.90
C LEU A 92 5.63 13.45 -32.61
N PHE A 93 6.95 13.63 -32.50
CA PHE A 93 7.93 12.92 -33.31
C PHE A 93 8.62 11.75 -32.60
N VAL A 94 8.89 11.89 -31.30
CA VAL A 94 9.67 10.88 -30.55
C VAL A 94 8.75 9.90 -29.84
N ALA A 95 7.78 10.38 -29.07
CA ALA A 95 6.95 9.53 -28.21
C ALA A 95 6.30 8.31 -28.91
N PRO A 96 5.56 8.45 -30.04
CA PRO A 96 4.88 7.31 -30.65
C PRO A 96 5.86 6.27 -31.21
N ARG A 97 6.94 6.73 -31.84
CA ARG A 97 7.94 5.82 -32.43
C ARG A 97 8.78 5.16 -31.36
N LEU A 98 9.29 5.92 -30.40
CA LEU A 98 10.12 5.36 -29.35
C LEU A 98 9.36 4.26 -28.59
N ARG A 99 8.08 4.48 -28.28
CA ARG A 99 7.23 3.47 -27.64
C ARG A 99 7.06 2.18 -28.47
N THR A 100 6.87 2.28 -29.78
CA THR A 100 6.78 1.09 -30.65
C THR A 100 8.11 0.36 -30.77
N TYR A 101 9.21 1.11 -30.86
CA TYR A 101 10.53 0.53 -31.07
C TYR A 101 11.05 -0.19 -29.83
N THR A 102 10.84 0.33 -28.62
CA THR A 102 11.31 -0.33 -27.38
C THR A 102 10.58 -1.63 -27.08
N GLU A 103 9.33 -1.76 -27.51
CA GLU A 103 8.57 -3.02 -27.42
C GLU A 103 9.14 -4.09 -28.36
N ARG A 104 9.50 -3.70 -29.59
CA ARG A 104 10.09 -4.61 -30.59
C ARG A 104 11.58 -4.88 -30.38
N ALA A 105 12.29 -3.99 -29.69
CA ALA A 105 13.71 -4.08 -29.38
C ALA A 105 13.93 -4.77 -28.02
N GLY A 106 13.53 -6.05 -27.93
CA GLY A 106 13.83 -6.88 -26.75
C GLY A 106 13.25 -6.37 -25.44
N ASN A 107 12.17 -5.58 -25.49
CA ASN A 107 11.55 -4.95 -24.34
C ASN A 107 12.49 -3.99 -23.57
N ALA A 108 13.35 -3.26 -24.29
CA ALA A 108 14.35 -2.37 -23.68
C ALA A 108 13.75 -1.42 -22.62
N VAL A 109 14.42 -1.37 -21.46
CA VAL A 109 13.98 -0.64 -20.26
C VAL A 109 14.62 0.75 -20.17
N THR A 110 15.80 0.92 -20.77
CA THR A 110 16.59 2.16 -20.79
C THR A 110 16.81 2.70 -22.19
N LEU A 111 17.10 4.00 -22.32
CA LEU A 111 17.54 4.62 -23.58
C LEU A 111 18.81 3.95 -24.12
N SER A 112 19.77 3.65 -23.22
CA SER A 112 21.01 2.95 -23.55
C SER A 112 20.73 1.56 -24.14
N GLY A 113 19.82 0.80 -23.53
CA GLY A 113 19.40 -0.52 -24.01
C GLY A 113 18.66 -0.46 -25.35
N TYR A 114 17.82 0.57 -25.56
CA TYR A 114 17.21 0.82 -26.87
C TYR A 114 18.27 1.02 -27.95
N LEU A 115 19.29 1.86 -27.70
CA LEU A 115 20.35 2.12 -28.67
C LEU A 115 21.20 0.87 -28.94
N GLU A 116 21.55 0.09 -27.91
CA GLU A 116 22.25 -1.20 -28.06
C GLU A 116 21.48 -2.13 -29.02
N GLU A 117 20.20 -2.36 -28.75
CA GLU A 117 19.38 -3.31 -29.50
C GLU A 117 19.04 -2.78 -30.91
N ARG A 118 18.77 -1.47 -31.04
CA ARG A 118 18.47 -0.80 -32.32
C ARG A 118 19.62 -0.89 -33.32
N PHE A 119 20.86 -0.89 -32.84
CA PHE A 119 22.06 -0.96 -33.68
C PHE A 119 22.77 -2.32 -33.63
N GLU A 120 22.18 -3.32 -32.96
CA GLU A 120 22.73 -4.67 -32.80
C GLU A 120 24.18 -4.65 -32.26
N ASP A 121 24.47 -3.75 -31.32
CA ASP A 121 25.81 -3.56 -30.78
C ASP A 121 26.24 -4.73 -29.87
N ARG A 122 26.98 -5.68 -30.43
CA ARG A 122 27.52 -6.83 -29.70
C ARG A 122 28.62 -6.46 -28.68
N THR A 123 29.22 -5.28 -28.82
CA THR A 123 30.32 -4.85 -27.95
C THR A 123 29.83 -4.22 -26.65
N ARG A 124 28.54 -3.86 -26.58
CA ARG A 124 27.92 -3.10 -25.48
C ARG A 124 28.57 -1.75 -25.18
N THR A 125 29.42 -1.26 -26.09
CA THR A 125 30.13 0.01 -25.91
C THR A 125 29.17 1.17 -25.99
N LEU A 126 28.17 1.10 -26.87
CA LEU A 126 27.17 2.15 -27.03
C LEU A 126 26.33 2.32 -25.76
N ARG A 127 26.00 1.21 -25.11
CA ARG A 127 25.30 1.19 -23.82
C ARG A 127 26.14 1.82 -22.70
N LEU A 128 27.42 1.45 -22.61
CA LEU A 128 28.34 2.00 -21.61
C LEU A 128 28.52 3.51 -21.75
N VAL A 129 28.79 3.99 -22.97
CA VAL A 129 29.01 5.42 -23.24
C VAL A 129 27.74 6.24 -22.99
N SER A 130 26.58 5.72 -23.40
CA SER A 130 25.28 6.36 -23.12
C SER A 130 25.01 6.47 -21.62
N ALA A 131 25.27 5.39 -20.86
CA ALA A 131 25.12 5.39 -19.41
C ALA A 131 26.10 6.37 -18.72
N ALA A 132 27.36 6.42 -19.16
CA ALA A 132 28.37 7.33 -18.61
C ALA A 132 28.01 8.81 -18.85
N VAL A 133 27.63 9.17 -20.07
CA VAL A 133 27.20 10.54 -20.40
C VAL A 133 25.96 10.92 -19.59
N THR A 134 25.03 9.97 -19.44
CA THR A 134 23.82 10.16 -18.65
C THR A 134 24.14 10.42 -17.17
N LEU A 135 25.04 9.64 -16.59
CA LEU A 135 25.46 9.79 -15.19
C LEU A 135 26.13 11.14 -14.93
N VAL A 136 27.03 11.60 -15.83
CA VAL A 136 27.72 12.89 -15.69
C VAL A 136 26.72 14.05 -15.67
N PHE A 137 25.88 14.17 -16.71
CA PHE A 137 24.98 15.31 -16.81
C PHE A 137 23.83 15.25 -15.79
N PHE A 138 23.34 14.07 -15.40
CA PHE A 138 22.36 13.98 -14.30
C PHE A 138 22.95 14.36 -12.96
N THR A 139 24.21 14.03 -12.69
CA THR A 139 24.87 14.46 -11.45
C THR A 139 24.92 15.98 -11.34
N VAL A 140 25.26 16.67 -12.44
CA VAL A 140 25.24 18.15 -12.50
C VAL A 140 23.81 18.69 -12.34
N TYR A 141 22.83 18.05 -12.98
CA TYR A 141 21.43 18.48 -12.90
C TYR A 141 20.88 18.32 -11.48
N VAL A 142 21.07 17.18 -10.82
CA VAL A 142 20.70 16.98 -9.42
C VAL A 142 21.35 18.04 -8.53
N GLY A 143 22.59 18.44 -8.84
CA GLY A 143 23.28 19.57 -8.19
C GLY A 143 22.49 20.88 -8.25
N SER A 144 21.88 21.21 -9.39
CA SER A 144 20.99 22.39 -9.52
C SER A 144 19.74 22.29 -8.63
N GLY A 145 19.17 21.09 -8.48
CA GLY A 145 18.04 20.85 -7.59
C GLY A 145 18.40 21.10 -6.13
N LEU A 146 19.59 20.66 -5.72
CA LEU A 146 20.16 20.93 -4.41
C LEU A 146 20.36 22.44 -4.16
N VAL A 147 20.86 23.19 -5.14
CA VAL A 147 20.99 24.66 -5.06
C VAL A 147 19.62 25.32 -4.90
N ALA A 148 18.61 24.91 -5.68
CA ALA A 148 17.26 25.43 -5.59
C ALA A 148 16.62 25.17 -4.20
N GLY A 149 16.79 23.96 -3.66
CA GLY A 149 16.35 23.63 -2.30
C GLY A 149 17.12 24.43 -1.24
N GLY A 150 18.43 24.61 -1.40
CA GLY A 150 19.26 25.46 -0.57
C GLY A 150 18.76 26.91 -0.49
N LEU A 151 18.42 27.51 -1.64
CA LEU A 151 17.85 28.85 -1.73
C LEU A 151 16.46 28.93 -1.06
N LEU A 152 15.62 27.90 -1.24
CA LEU A 152 14.31 27.82 -0.60
C LEU A 152 14.44 27.82 0.93
N PHE A 153 15.26 26.92 1.49
CA PHE A 153 15.46 26.83 2.93
C PHE A 153 16.13 28.07 3.52
N GLN A 154 17.10 28.65 2.80
CA GLN A 154 17.74 29.90 3.21
C GLN A 154 16.75 31.06 3.26
N THR A 155 15.90 31.20 2.24
CA THR A 155 15.01 32.37 2.12
C THR A 155 13.76 32.23 2.98
N VAL A 156 13.24 31.02 3.18
CA VAL A 156 11.98 30.79 3.93
C VAL A 156 12.24 30.60 5.42
N PHE A 157 13.25 29.81 5.80
CA PHE A 157 13.50 29.39 7.17
C PHE A 157 14.68 30.13 7.83
N ASP A 158 15.32 31.06 7.11
CA ASP A 158 16.51 31.80 7.54
C ASP A 158 17.67 30.85 7.95
N LEU A 159 17.75 29.70 7.28
CA LEU A 159 18.79 28.71 7.50
C LEU A 159 20.05 29.06 6.69
N ARG A 160 21.22 28.60 7.14
CA ARG A 160 22.43 28.68 6.32
C ARG A 160 22.21 27.90 5.02
N PHE A 161 22.64 28.46 3.89
CA PHE A 161 22.54 27.81 2.57
C PHE A 161 23.01 26.35 2.60
N THR A 162 24.16 26.09 3.23
CA THR A 162 24.73 24.74 3.38
C THR A 162 23.81 23.77 4.13
N VAL A 163 23.11 24.25 5.17
CA VAL A 163 22.12 23.44 5.92
C VAL A 163 20.91 23.15 5.03
N GLY A 164 20.44 24.14 4.27
CA GLY A 164 19.34 23.97 3.31
C GLY A 164 19.65 22.94 2.23
N VAL A 165 20.87 22.99 1.67
CA VAL A 165 21.37 22.02 0.70
C VAL A 165 21.43 20.62 1.32
N THR A 166 21.93 20.48 2.55
CA THR A 166 21.99 19.18 3.26
C THR A 166 20.60 18.61 3.52
N LEU A 167 19.65 19.41 4.00
CA LEU A 167 18.28 18.97 4.24
C LEU A 167 17.59 18.53 2.94
N THR A 168 17.79 19.28 1.85
CA THR A 168 17.28 18.92 0.52
C THR A 168 17.88 17.60 0.04
N GLY A 169 19.20 17.42 0.17
CA GLY A 169 19.88 16.18 -0.21
C GLY A 169 19.41 14.98 0.60
N LEU A 170 19.26 15.13 1.92
CA LEU A 170 18.76 14.07 2.80
C LEU A 170 17.32 13.69 2.46
N LEU A 171 16.45 14.68 2.18
CA LEU A 171 15.09 14.43 1.74
C LEU A 171 15.04 13.64 0.43
N ILE A 172 15.83 14.05 -0.57
CA ILE A 172 15.94 13.36 -1.86
C ILE A 172 16.42 11.92 -1.66
N VAL A 173 17.47 11.68 -0.85
CA VAL A 173 18.00 10.34 -0.62
C VAL A 173 16.99 9.43 0.07
N ILE A 174 16.36 9.91 1.16
CA ILE A 174 15.37 9.13 1.91
C ILE A 174 14.25 8.72 0.97
N TYR A 175 13.72 9.67 0.20
CA TYR A 175 12.60 9.43 -0.70
C TYR A 175 12.98 8.50 -1.87
N SER A 176 14.09 8.77 -2.58
CA SER A 176 14.55 7.96 -3.71
C SER A 176 14.99 6.54 -3.32
N CYS A 177 15.40 6.30 -2.07
CA CYS A 177 15.70 4.96 -1.59
C CYS A 177 14.44 4.11 -1.30
N LEU A 178 13.32 4.79 -1.01
CA LEU A 178 12.03 4.17 -0.68
C LEU A 178 11.17 3.87 -1.93
N GLY A 179 11.30 4.65 -3.01
CA GLY A 179 10.46 4.55 -4.21
C GLY A 179 10.98 3.61 -5.31
N GLY A 180 10.07 3.01 -6.09
CA GLY A 180 10.31 2.44 -7.43
C GLY A 180 9.61 3.27 -8.52
N PHE A 181 9.95 3.12 -9.80
CA PHE A 181 9.45 3.98 -10.91
C PHE A 181 7.92 4.16 -10.94
N LEU A 182 7.14 3.13 -10.58
CA LEU A 182 5.69 3.23 -10.45
C LEU A 182 5.26 4.20 -9.33
N ALA A 183 5.88 4.09 -8.15
CA ALA A 183 5.63 4.95 -7.00
C ALA A 183 5.87 6.42 -7.36
N VAL A 184 7.04 6.66 -7.97
CA VAL A 184 7.50 7.99 -8.40
C VAL A 184 6.54 8.61 -9.41
N SER A 185 6.10 7.85 -10.41
CA SER A 185 5.17 8.37 -11.40
C SER A 185 3.81 8.74 -10.86
N LEU A 186 3.31 8.05 -9.83
CA LEU A 186 2.03 8.36 -9.22
C LEU A 186 2.12 9.61 -8.34
N THR A 187 3.18 9.76 -7.54
CA THR A 187 3.40 10.97 -6.73
C THR A 187 3.62 12.21 -7.59
N HIS A 188 4.20 12.04 -8.78
CA HIS A 188 4.34 13.13 -9.74
C HIS A 188 3.01 13.75 -10.17
N VAL A 189 1.90 13.01 -10.16
CA VAL A 189 0.59 13.59 -10.48
C VAL A 189 0.18 14.63 -9.43
N LEU A 190 0.39 14.32 -8.16
CA LEU A 190 0.15 15.25 -7.05
C LEU A 190 1.10 16.45 -7.12
N GLN A 191 2.40 16.20 -7.35
CA GLN A 191 3.41 17.25 -7.46
C GLN A 191 3.16 18.18 -8.66
N ALA A 192 2.85 17.63 -9.84
CA ALA A 192 2.48 18.41 -11.03
C ALA A 192 1.25 19.29 -10.79
N SER A 193 0.27 18.77 -10.03
CA SER A 193 -0.95 19.51 -9.69
C SER A 193 -0.66 20.65 -8.72
N LEU A 194 0.16 20.39 -7.70
CA LEU A 194 0.62 21.40 -6.75
C LEU A 194 1.44 22.51 -7.44
N MET A 195 2.32 22.13 -8.37
CA MET A 195 3.10 23.08 -9.16
C MET A 195 2.23 23.97 -10.04
N LEU A 196 1.25 23.38 -10.73
CA LEU A 196 0.29 24.12 -11.54
C LEU A 196 -0.51 25.11 -10.69
N LEU A 197 -0.99 24.67 -9.52
CA LEU A 197 -1.71 25.53 -8.58
C LEU A 197 -0.84 26.72 -8.15
N GLY A 198 0.41 26.47 -7.72
CA GLY A 198 1.33 27.52 -7.29
C GLY A 198 1.65 28.55 -8.38
N LEU A 199 1.70 28.14 -9.64
CA LEU A 199 2.00 29.01 -10.78
C LEU A 199 0.76 29.67 -11.40
N ILE A 200 -0.45 29.28 -11.00
CA ILE A 200 -1.68 29.98 -11.36
C ILE A 200 -2.07 30.98 -10.25
N VAL A 201 -2.07 30.54 -9.00
CA VAL A 201 -2.57 31.33 -7.86
C VAL A 201 -1.70 32.55 -7.61
N LEU A 202 -0.38 32.39 -7.50
CA LEU A 202 0.52 33.49 -7.15
C LEU A 202 0.45 34.67 -8.14
N PRO A 203 0.64 34.47 -9.47
CA PRO A 203 0.57 35.59 -10.40
C PRO A 203 -0.85 36.17 -10.51
N ALA A 204 -1.91 35.35 -10.37
CA ALA A 204 -3.28 35.86 -10.37
C ALA A 204 -3.53 36.84 -9.21
N VAL A 205 -3.08 36.49 -8.00
CA VAL A 205 -3.19 37.36 -6.81
C VAL A 205 -2.34 38.62 -6.98
N ALA A 206 -1.11 38.49 -7.48
CA ALA A 206 -0.22 39.64 -7.70
C ALA A 206 -0.78 40.63 -8.73
N ILE A 207 -1.31 40.14 -9.85
CA ILE A 207 -1.92 40.98 -10.89
C ILE A 207 -3.22 41.62 -10.37
N ALA A 208 -4.01 40.90 -9.57
CA ALA A 208 -5.21 41.46 -8.95
C ALA A 208 -4.89 42.59 -7.97
N ARG A 209 -3.81 42.46 -7.17
CA ARG A 209 -3.31 43.49 -6.25
C ARG A 209 -2.84 44.75 -6.98
N LEU A 210 -2.15 44.59 -8.12
CA LEU A 210 -1.73 45.71 -8.97
C LEU A 210 -2.91 46.50 -9.57
N GLY A 211 -4.11 45.91 -9.65
CA GLY A 211 -5.25 46.50 -10.36
C GLY A 211 -5.45 45.97 -11.79
N GLY A 212 -4.87 44.81 -12.12
CA GLY A 212 -5.03 44.12 -13.39
C GLY A 212 -3.85 44.29 -14.36
N PHE A 213 -3.99 43.71 -15.56
CA PHE A 213 -2.92 43.71 -16.57
C PHE A 213 -2.55 45.10 -17.10
N GLY A 214 -3.48 46.06 -17.08
CA GLY A 214 -3.21 47.45 -17.45
C GLY A 214 -2.21 48.09 -16.50
N ALA A 215 -2.51 48.05 -15.20
CA ALA A 215 -1.64 48.59 -14.15
C ALA A 215 -0.29 47.87 -14.04
N LEU A 216 -0.23 46.56 -14.32
CA LEU A 216 1.05 45.86 -14.47
C LEU A 216 1.88 46.45 -15.61
N GLY A 217 1.26 46.75 -16.76
CA GLY A 217 1.93 47.41 -17.87
C GLY A 217 2.50 48.76 -17.48
N ASP A 218 1.70 49.59 -16.81
CA ASP A 218 2.11 50.92 -16.34
C ASP A 218 3.25 50.83 -15.31
N ALA A 219 3.22 49.84 -14.41
CA ALA A 219 4.27 49.60 -13.42
C ALA A 219 5.59 49.20 -14.08
N LEU A 220 5.55 48.38 -15.14
CA LEU A 220 6.73 48.00 -15.91
C LEU A 220 7.30 49.20 -16.68
N ASP A 221 6.46 49.99 -17.34
CA ASP A 221 6.87 51.19 -18.09
C ASP A 221 7.48 52.25 -17.17
N GLY A 222 6.95 52.38 -15.95
CA GLY A 222 7.51 53.26 -14.91
C GLY A 222 8.91 52.86 -14.45
N ARG A 223 9.31 51.59 -14.61
CA ARG A 223 10.67 51.11 -14.31
C ARG A 223 11.59 51.20 -15.53
N GLN A 224 11.18 50.58 -16.64
CA GLN A 224 11.92 50.56 -17.91
C GLN A 224 11.00 50.03 -19.03
N PRO A 225 10.61 50.85 -20.04
CA PRO A 225 9.70 50.43 -21.11
C PRO A 225 10.17 49.19 -21.91
N ALA A 226 11.49 49.03 -22.07
CA ALA A 226 12.08 47.87 -22.76
C ALA A 226 11.73 46.52 -22.10
N LEU A 227 11.29 46.50 -20.84
CA LEU A 227 10.84 45.27 -20.15
C LEU A 227 9.59 44.64 -20.80
N ARG A 228 8.78 45.42 -21.52
CA ARG A 228 7.57 44.95 -22.21
C ARG A 228 7.83 44.49 -23.64
N GLU A 229 9.03 44.68 -24.16
CA GLU A 229 9.35 44.39 -25.55
C GLU A 229 10.05 43.04 -25.68
N PHE A 230 9.44 42.11 -26.43
CA PHE A 230 10.03 40.79 -26.71
C PHE A 230 11.39 40.86 -27.43
N GLY A 231 11.63 41.96 -28.16
CA GLY A 231 12.80 42.16 -29.01
C GLY A 231 13.88 43.02 -28.37
N SER A 232 13.81 43.31 -27.06
CA SER A 232 14.72 44.24 -26.41
C SER A 232 15.53 43.57 -25.31
N ARG A 233 16.81 43.92 -25.22
CA ARG A 233 17.72 43.46 -24.17
C ARG A 233 17.60 44.39 -22.97
N VAL A 234 17.42 43.80 -21.80
CA VAL A 234 17.44 44.53 -20.53
C VAL A 234 18.43 43.82 -19.61
N ASP A 235 19.33 44.60 -19.02
CA ASP A 235 20.27 44.12 -18.01
C ASP A 235 19.81 44.63 -16.63
N PHE A 236 19.92 43.80 -15.61
CA PHE A 236 19.58 44.13 -14.22
C PHE A 236 20.82 44.10 -13.35
N GLY A 237 21.15 45.23 -12.72
CA GLY A 237 22.34 45.38 -11.88
C GLY A 237 22.17 46.50 -10.87
N GLY A 238 22.67 46.30 -9.64
CA GLY A 238 22.56 47.30 -8.57
C GLY A 238 21.12 47.66 -8.18
N GLY A 239 20.15 46.78 -8.45
CA GLY A 239 18.72 47.00 -8.17
C GLY A 239 18.00 47.84 -9.22
N VAL A 240 18.61 48.10 -10.38
CA VAL A 240 18.07 48.96 -11.46
C VAL A 240 18.09 48.19 -12.79
N TRP A 241 17.08 48.45 -13.63
CA TRP A 241 16.98 47.90 -14.99
C TRP A 241 17.48 48.91 -16.02
N THR A 242 18.44 48.50 -16.84
CA THR A 242 19.02 49.31 -17.91
C THR A 242 18.75 48.68 -19.26
N GLY A 243 18.26 49.47 -20.23
CA GLY A 243 18.05 49.02 -21.59
C GLY A 243 19.37 48.86 -22.37
N GLY A 244 19.54 47.71 -23.03
CA GLY A 244 20.74 47.31 -23.76
C GLY A 244 20.59 47.26 -25.29
N GLY A 245 19.53 47.86 -25.86
CA GLY A 245 19.23 47.83 -27.30
C GLY A 245 18.44 46.59 -27.75
N PRO A 246 18.33 46.30 -29.07
CA PRO A 246 17.57 45.15 -29.56
C PRO A 246 18.26 43.81 -29.23
N LEU A 247 17.45 42.78 -28.95
CA LEU A 247 17.91 41.41 -28.78
C LEU A 247 18.47 40.90 -30.12
N GLY A 248 19.77 40.58 -30.15
CA GLY A 248 20.40 40.05 -31.36
C GLY A 248 19.83 38.69 -31.76
N ALA A 249 19.86 38.36 -33.06
CA ALA A 249 19.38 37.07 -33.58
C ALA A 249 20.06 35.87 -32.89
N VAL A 250 21.34 36.00 -32.54
CA VAL A 250 22.12 35.00 -31.81
C VAL A 250 21.54 34.73 -30.42
N ALA A 251 21.10 35.78 -29.70
CA ALA A 251 20.47 35.64 -28.39
C ALA A 251 19.11 34.93 -28.51
N ILE A 252 18.29 35.33 -29.49
CA ILE A 252 16.97 34.69 -29.73
C ILE A 252 17.13 33.21 -30.03
N VAL A 253 18.06 32.85 -30.93
CA VAL A 253 18.35 31.44 -31.27
C VAL A 253 18.83 30.67 -30.04
N SER A 254 19.70 31.28 -29.22
CA SER A 254 20.21 30.67 -27.99
C SER A 254 19.09 30.40 -26.96
N LEU A 255 18.16 31.34 -26.79
CA LEU A 255 17.01 31.18 -25.88
C LEU A 255 16.02 30.12 -26.41
N LEU A 256 15.73 30.12 -27.72
CA LEU A 256 14.86 29.11 -28.35
C LEU A 256 15.47 27.69 -28.32
N ALA A 257 16.80 27.58 -28.34
CA ALA A 257 17.51 26.29 -28.37
C ALA A 257 17.25 25.43 -27.13
N TRP A 258 16.74 25.98 -26.03
CA TRP A 258 16.23 25.19 -24.91
C TRP A 258 15.20 24.14 -25.34
N GLY A 259 14.40 24.41 -26.37
CA GLY A 259 13.46 23.45 -26.94
C GLY A 259 14.11 22.19 -27.51
N LEU A 260 15.35 22.28 -27.99
CA LEU A 260 16.08 21.13 -28.56
C LEU A 260 16.46 20.10 -27.49
N GLY A 261 16.52 20.49 -26.22
CA GLY A 261 16.87 19.60 -25.13
C GLY A 261 15.88 18.45 -24.93
N TYR A 262 14.59 18.67 -25.20
CA TYR A 262 13.53 17.67 -25.00
C TYR A 262 13.76 16.35 -25.72
N PHE A 263 14.38 16.40 -26.91
CA PHE A 263 14.65 15.21 -27.71
C PHE A 263 15.72 14.30 -27.07
N GLY A 264 16.53 14.82 -26.15
CA GLY A 264 17.66 14.13 -25.56
C GLY A 264 17.53 13.75 -24.09
N GLN A 265 16.44 14.12 -23.40
CA GLN A 265 16.30 13.91 -21.94
C GLN A 265 15.89 12.47 -21.58
N PRO A 266 16.78 11.62 -21.02
CA PRO A 266 16.47 10.20 -20.82
C PRO A 266 15.30 9.94 -19.87
N HIS A 267 15.13 10.79 -18.85
CA HIS A 267 14.04 10.67 -17.86
C HIS A 267 12.67 10.98 -18.46
N ILE A 268 12.56 11.95 -19.38
CA ILE A 268 11.33 12.22 -20.14
C ILE A 268 11.04 11.07 -21.10
N LEU A 269 12.06 10.63 -21.85
CA LEU A 269 11.93 9.55 -22.81
C LEU A 269 11.49 8.22 -22.16
N ALA A 270 11.95 7.94 -20.94
CA ALA A 270 11.50 6.79 -20.15
C ALA A 270 9.98 6.80 -19.89
N ARG A 271 9.37 7.99 -19.71
CA ARG A 271 7.91 8.10 -19.56
C ARG A 271 7.18 7.73 -20.84
N PHE A 272 7.70 8.08 -22.02
CA PHE A 272 7.12 7.64 -23.29
C PHE A 272 7.18 6.13 -23.46
N MET A 273 8.27 5.49 -23.00
CA MET A 273 8.42 4.02 -23.04
C MET A 273 7.41 3.30 -22.12
N SER A 274 6.95 3.96 -21.06
CA SER A 274 6.02 3.41 -20.06
C SER A 274 4.53 3.57 -20.39
N ILE A 275 4.18 4.32 -21.44
CA ILE A 275 2.79 4.50 -21.90
C ILE A 275 2.20 3.15 -22.28
N ARG A 276 0.93 2.90 -21.93
CA ARG A 276 0.25 1.62 -22.18
C ARG A 276 0.19 1.28 -23.68
N SER A 277 -0.33 2.19 -24.49
CA SER A 277 -0.52 2.02 -25.94
C SER A 277 -0.11 3.28 -26.73
N THR A 278 0.30 3.10 -27.98
CA THR A 278 0.52 4.24 -28.90
C THR A 278 -0.75 5.05 -29.18
N GLU A 279 -1.93 4.45 -28.98
CA GLU A 279 -3.23 5.12 -29.12
C GLU A 279 -3.46 6.19 -28.04
N ASP A 280 -2.81 6.07 -26.88
CA ASP A 280 -2.91 7.05 -25.78
C ASP A 280 -2.03 8.28 -25.99
N VAL A 281 -1.04 8.21 -26.90
CA VAL A 281 -0.03 9.26 -27.11
C VAL A 281 -0.64 10.60 -27.54
N PRO A 282 -1.64 10.68 -28.45
CA PRO A 282 -2.27 11.95 -28.80
C PRO A 282 -2.98 12.62 -27.61
N ALA A 283 -3.59 11.84 -26.72
CA ALA A 283 -4.24 12.36 -25.51
C ALA A 283 -3.19 12.85 -24.50
N ALA A 284 -2.16 12.05 -24.24
CA ALA A 284 -1.04 12.42 -23.36
C ALA A 284 -0.32 13.69 -23.85
N ARG A 285 -0.09 13.82 -25.17
CA ARG A 285 0.48 15.02 -25.79
C ARG A 285 -0.34 16.28 -25.49
N ARG A 286 -1.67 16.22 -25.66
CA ARG A 286 -2.54 17.39 -25.40
C ARG A 286 -2.44 17.81 -23.93
N ILE A 287 -2.56 16.84 -23.02
CA ILE A 287 -2.49 17.08 -21.57
C ILE A 287 -1.13 17.69 -21.19
N GLY A 288 -0.03 17.06 -21.61
CA GLY A 288 1.32 17.51 -21.30
C GLY A 288 1.65 18.88 -21.87
N THR A 289 1.27 19.15 -23.13
CA THR A 289 1.53 20.44 -23.78
C THR A 289 0.71 21.56 -23.12
N VAL A 290 -0.58 21.32 -22.83
CA VAL A 290 -1.42 22.32 -22.14
C VAL A 290 -0.85 22.63 -20.76
N TRP A 291 -0.46 21.60 -20.01
CA TRP A 291 0.13 21.78 -18.69
C TRP A 291 1.44 22.59 -18.75
N VAL A 292 2.36 22.25 -19.67
CA VAL A 292 3.64 22.98 -19.84
C VAL A 292 3.40 24.45 -20.20
N VAL A 293 2.48 24.73 -21.13
CA VAL A 293 2.15 26.11 -21.52
C VAL A 293 1.61 26.91 -20.32
N LEU A 294 0.73 26.31 -19.51
CA LEU A 294 0.17 26.98 -18.33
C LEU A 294 1.25 27.30 -17.29
N VAL A 295 2.12 26.34 -16.94
CA VAL A 295 3.14 26.57 -15.90
C VAL A 295 4.21 27.56 -16.35
N LEU A 296 4.64 27.53 -17.63
CA LEU A 296 5.61 28.48 -18.18
C LEU A 296 5.02 29.91 -18.25
N THR A 297 3.74 30.02 -18.60
CA THR A 297 3.02 31.30 -18.58
C THR A 297 2.94 31.83 -17.15
N GLY A 298 2.57 30.97 -16.20
CA GLY A 298 2.52 31.33 -14.78
C GLY A 298 3.86 31.82 -14.23
N ALA A 299 4.95 31.10 -14.51
CA ALA A 299 6.30 31.47 -14.12
C ALA A 299 6.73 32.83 -14.71
N THR A 300 6.41 33.06 -15.99
CA THR A 300 6.66 34.34 -16.66
C THR A 300 5.89 35.48 -15.99
N LEU A 301 4.61 35.27 -15.69
CA LEU A 301 3.78 36.27 -15.04
C LEU A 301 4.26 36.58 -13.62
N VAL A 302 4.78 35.60 -12.88
CA VAL A 302 5.39 35.84 -11.56
C VAL A 302 6.59 36.78 -11.68
N GLY A 303 7.48 36.54 -12.65
CA GLY A 303 8.64 37.41 -12.89
C GLY A 303 8.23 38.85 -13.18
N LEU A 304 7.26 39.06 -14.07
CA LEU A 304 6.74 40.38 -14.42
C LEU A 304 6.02 41.06 -13.25
N ALA A 305 5.14 40.34 -12.55
CA ALA A 305 4.42 40.87 -11.39
C ALA A 305 5.37 41.24 -10.25
N GLY A 306 6.46 40.48 -10.08
CA GLY A 306 7.51 40.81 -9.13
C GLY A 306 8.17 42.16 -9.39
N ILE A 307 8.38 42.55 -10.65
CA ILE A 307 8.95 43.87 -11.02
C ILE A 307 8.00 45.00 -10.58
N GLY A 308 6.69 44.81 -10.76
CA GLY A 308 5.67 45.81 -10.44
C GLY A 308 5.39 45.95 -8.93
N GLU A 309 5.30 44.83 -8.21
CA GLU A 309 4.89 44.80 -6.80
C GLU A 309 6.04 44.98 -5.79
N LEU A 310 7.23 44.44 -6.06
CA LEU A 310 8.29 44.39 -5.04
C LEU A 310 9.04 45.73 -4.90
N SER A 311 8.98 46.29 -3.70
CA SER A 311 9.75 47.47 -3.27
C SER A 311 10.21 47.29 -1.82
N PRO A 312 11.53 47.27 -1.51
CA PRO A 312 12.68 47.49 -2.39
C PRO A 312 12.91 46.37 -3.43
N THR A 313 13.76 46.63 -4.42
CA THR A 313 14.11 45.64 -5.46
C THR A 313 14.95 44.49 -4.90
N LEU A 314 14.87 43.33 -5.53
CA LEU A 314 15.59 42.13 -5.07
C LEU A 314 17.08 42.19 -5.43
N SER A 315 17.92 41.75 -4.49
CA SER A 315 19.35 41.54 -4.74
C SER A 315 19.63 40.25 -5.53
N ALA A 316 18.77 39.24 -5.36
CA ALA A 316 18.86 37.94 -6.05
C ALA A 316 17.56 37.68 -6.83
N PRO A 317 17.55 37.87 -8.17
CA PRO A 317 16.36 37.68 -9.01
C PRO A 317 15.71 36.31 -8.87
N ASP A 318 16.52 35.25 -8.68
CA ASP A 318 16.05 33.87 -8.54
C ASP A 318 15.13 33.64 -7.33
N THR A 319 15.04 34.60 -6.39
CA THR A 319 14.16 34.52 -5.22
C THR A 319 12.80 35.20 -5.41
N VAL A 320 12.51 35.74 -6.61
CA VAL A 320 11.29 36.52 -6.87
C VAL A 320 10.00 35.79 -6.53
N TYR A 321 9.91 34.50 -6.85
CA TYR A 321 8.73 33.69 -6.51
C TYR A 321 8.53 33.59 -4.99
N ILE A 322 9.62 33.31 -4.26
CA ILE A 322 9.59 33.19 -2.80
C ILE A 322 9.23 34.53 -2.16
N ALA A 323 9.87 35.62 -2.59
CA ALA A 323 9.62 36.96 -2.08
C ALA A 323 8.17 37.41 -2.32
N LEU A 324 7.65 37.21 -3.53
CA LEU A 324 6.29 37.59 -3.88
C LEU A 324 5.24 36.78 -3.12
N SER A 325 5.47 35.46 -2.95
CA SER A 325 4.56 34.61 -2.18
C SER A 325 4.44 35.04 -0.71
N ARG A 326 5.55 35.40 -0.07
CA ARG A 326 5.57 35.87 1.32
C ARG A 326 4.99 37.27 1.48
N ALA A 327 5.11 38.11 0.46
CA ALA A 327 4.59 39.48 0.49
C ALA A 327 3.07 39.53 0.29
N LEU A 328 2.51 38.66 -0.54
CA LEU A 328 1.13 38.79 -1.02
C LEU A 328 0.13 37.78 -0.45
N LEU A 329 0.59 36.60 -0.02
CA LEU A 329 -0.28 35.50 0.39
C LEU A 329 -0.37 35.37 1.92
N ASP A 330 -1.50 34.86 2.39
CA ASP A 330 -1.65 34.40 3.78
C ASP A 330 -0.61 33.30 4.09
N PRO A 331 -0.02 33.25 5.30
CA PRO A 331 1.01 32.25 5.64
C PRO A 331 0.64 30.79 5.37
N TRP A 332 -0.63 30.39 5.50
CA TRP A 332 -1.05 29.01 5.17
C TRP A 332 -0.98 28.75 3.66
N ILE A 333 -1.49 29.68 2.86
CA ILE A 333 -1.49 29.59 1.40
C ILE A 333 -0.05 29.71 0.87
N ALA A 334 0.73 30.66 1.41
CA ALA A 334 2.14 30.82 1.10
C ALA A 334 2.91 29.52 1.35
N GLY A 335 2.63 28.83 2.47
CA GLY A 335 3.22 27.53 2.78
C GLY A 335 2.95 26.46 1.72
N VAL A 336 1.70 26.32 1.25
CA VAL A 336 1.32 25.38 0.17
C VAL A 336 1.99 25.74 -1.15
N VAL A 337 2.00 27.03 -1.51
CA VAL A 337 2.61 27.56 -2.74
C VAL A 337 4.14 27.38 -2.73
N LEU A 338 4.79 27.57 -1.59
CA LEU A 338 6.23 27.33 -1.41
C LEU A 338 6.58 25.83 -1.38
N ALA A 339 5.68 24.97 -0.89
CA ALA A 339 5.84 23.52 -0.98
C ALA A 339 5.86 23.04 -2.45
N ALA A 340 5.25 23.77 -3.38
CA ALA A 340 5.35 23.50 -4.82
C ALA A 340 6.80 23.61 -5.35
N VAL A 341 7.62 24.50 -4.78
CA VAL A 341 9.05 24.61 -5.11
C VAL A 341 9.79 23.36 -4.70
N LEU A 342 9.54 22.88 -3.47
CA LEU A 342 10.14 21.63 -2.97
C LEU A 342 9.65 20.43 -3.80
N ALA A 343 8.36 20.42 -4.18
CA ALA A 343 7.79 19.40 -5.05
C ALA A 343 8.53 19.31 -6.39
N ALA A 344 8.78 20.45 -7.04
CA ALA A 344 9.52 20.53 -8.29
C ALA A 344 10.97 20.06 -8.15
N VAL A 345 11.65 20.42 -7.05
CA VAL A 345 13.02 19.97 -6.78
C VAL A 345 13.08 18.46 -6.60
N VAL A 346 12.19 17.90 -5.78
CA VAL A 346 12.21 16.48 -5.44
C VAL A 346 11.75 15.61 -6.62
N SER A 347 10.70 16.01 -7.37
CA SER A 347 10.18 15.23 -8.51
C SER A 347 11.23 15.03 -9.61
N THR A 348 11.98 16.07 -9.94
CA THR A 348 13.04 15.98 -10.95
C THR A 348 14.24 15.18 -10.44
N ALA A 349 14.73 15.49 -9.23
CA ALA A 349 15.89 14.79 -8.68
C ALA A 349 15.62 13.28 -8.57
N ASP A 350 14.44 12.89 -8.13
CA ASP A 350 14.05 11.50 -8.00
C ASP A 350 14.00 10.76 -9.33
N SER A 351 13.44 11.38 -10.38
CA SER A 351 13.43 10.78 -11.73
C SER A 351 14.83 10.62 -12.32
N GLN A 352 15.74 11.57 -12.06
CA GLN A 352 17.12 11.52 -12.54
C GLN A 352 17.95 10.48 -11.78
N LEU A 353 17.77 10.40 -10.46
CA LEU A 353 18.43 9.41 -9.60
C LEU A 353 17.95 7.99 -9.92
N MET A 354 16.66 7.81 -10.20
CA MET A 354 16.09 6.54 -10.65
C MET A 354 16.76 6.09 -11.96
N VAL A 355 16.80 6.95 -12.99
CA VAL A 355 17.42 6.59 -14.28
C VAL A 355 18.92 6.37 -14.14
N SER A 356 19.62 7.14 -13.30
CA SER A 356 21.05 6.95 -13.01
C SER A 356 21.31 5.62 -12.31
N SER A 357 20.45 5.26 -11.34
CA SER A 357 20.49 3.98 -10.63
C SER A 357 20.28 2.81 -11.59
N VAL A 358 19.28 2.88 -12.48
CA VAL A 358 19.03 1.84 -13.50
C VAL A 358 20.20 1.76 -14.49
N ALA A 359 20.75 2.89 -14.93
CA ALA A 359 21.91 2.90 -15.82
C ALA A 359 23.14 2.24 -15.15
N LEU A 360 23.44 2.53 -13.88
CA LEU A 360 24.59 1.91 -13.23
C LEU A 360 24.35 0.43 -12.89
N THR A 361 23.13 0.06 -12.51
CA THR A 361 22.80 -1.33 -12.12
C THR A 361 22.69 -2.25 -13.32
N GLU A 362 21.89 -1.87 -14.31
CA GLU A 362 21.55 -2.71 -15.46
C GLU A 362 22.59 -2.53 -16.59
N ASP A 363 22.98 -1.29 -16.89
CA ASP A 363 23.88 -0.99 -18.02
C ASP A 363 25.36 -1.18 -17.69
N PHE A 364 25.75 -1.11 -16.40
CA PHE A 364 27.14 -1.29 -15.96
C PHE A 364 27.34 -2.55 -15.11
N TYR A 365 26.71 -2.62 -13.93
CA TYR A 365 26.97 -3.68 -12.95
C TYR A 365 26.56 -5.06 -13.48
N ARG A 366 25.34 -5.22 -13.98
CA ARG A 366 24.87 -6.49 -14.54
C ARG A 366 25.52 -6.81 -15.88
N ALA A 367 25.77 -5.81 -16.71
CA ALA A 367 26.38 -6.01 -18.02
C ALA A 367 27.83 -6.48 -17.96
N PHE A 368 28.63 -5.98 -17.00
CA PHE A 368 30.08 -6.19 -16.95
C PHE A 368 30.63 -6.81 -15.65
N LEU A 369 30.10 -6.46 -14.48
CA LEU A 369 30.63 -6.95 -13.19
C LEU A 369 30.03 -8.29 -12.77
N ASN A 370 28.70 -8.40 -12.73
CA ASN A 370 28.01 -9.60 -12.25
C ASN A 370 26.73 -9.89 -13.07
N ARG A 371 26.89 -10.72 -14.11
CA ARG A 371 25.81 -11.08 -15.06
C ARG A 371 24.65 -11.86 -14.45
N HIS A 372 24.87 -12.53 -13.32
CA HIS A 372 23.88 -13.36 -12.63
C HIS A 372 23.45 -12.75 -11.29
N ALA A 373 23.63 -11.44 -11.11
CA ALA A 373 23.21 -10.75 -9.90
C ALA A 373 21.70 -10.94 -9.68
N SER A 374 21.32 -11.29 -8.44
CA SER A 374 19.92 -11.40 -8.03
C SER A 374 19.28 -10.02 -7.94
N ASP A 375 17.95 -9.93 -8.11
CA ASP A 375 17.20 -8.67 -8.04
C ASP A 375 17.45 -7.90 -6.74
N ARG A 376 17.62 -8.62 -5.62
CA ARG A 376 17.96 -8.02 -4.33
C ARG A 376 19.33 -7.34 -4.35
N ALA A 377 20.33 -7.93 -5.01
CA ALA A 377 21.65 -7.32 -5.16
C ALA A 377 21.60 -6.08 -6.06
N LEU A 378 20.84 -6.15 -7.16
CA LEU A 378 20.64 -5.01 -8.07
C LEU A 378 20.00 -3.81 -7.37
N VAL A 379 18.98 -4.04 -6.51
CA VAL A 379 18.36 -2.97 -5.72
C VAL A 379 19.35 -2.31 -4.76
N TRP A 380 20.19 -3.08 -4.05
CA TRP A 380 21.19 -2.51 -3.15
C TRP A 380 22.28 -1.72 -3.86
N VAL A 381 22.75 -2.21 -5.02
CA VAL A 381 23.69 -1.47 -5.88
C VAL A 381 23.06 -0.19 -6.40
N GLY A 382 21.77 -0.24 -6.77
CA GLY A 382 21.01 0.93 -7.19
C GLY A 382 20.92 1.99 -6.10
N ARG A 383 20.58 1.59 -4.87
CA ARG A 383 20.56 2.50 -3.70
C ARG A 383 21.93 3.10 -3.41
N GLY A 384 23.00 2.31 -3.48
CA GLY A 384 24.37 2.81 -3.35
C GLY A 384 24.72 3.85 -4.41
N THR A 385 24.23 3.66 -5.64
CA THR A 385 24.40 4.63 -6.75
C THR A 385 23.71 5.96 -6.47
N VAL A 386 22.47 5.92 -5.97
CA VAL A 386 21.71 7.13 -5.59
C VAL A 386 22.51 7.95 -4.57
N VAL A 387 23.06 7.30 -3.55
CA VAL A 387 23.90 7.95 -2.53
C VAL A 387 25.18 8.51 -3.15
N LEU A 388 25.84 7.78 -4.05
CA LEU A 388 27.05 8.27 -4.72
C LEU A 388 26.77 9.53 -5.55
N VAL A 389 25.72 9.51 -6.37
CA VAL A 389 25.34 10.63 -7.23
C VAL A 389 25.00 11.86 -6.38
N ILE A 390 24.25 11.70 -5.28
CA ILE A 390 23.89 12.85 -4.43
C ILE A 390 25.10 13.46 -3.73
N VAL A 391 26.12 12.67 -3.37
CA VAL A 391 27.34 13.17 -2.72
C VAL A 391 28.14 14.01 -3.71
N VAL A 392 28.28 13.56 -4.95
CA VAL A 392 28.97 14.34 -6.00
C VAL A 392 28.18 15.60 -6.34
N ALA A 393 26.85 15.48 -6.49
CA ALA A 393 25.96 16.62 -6.73
C ALA A 393 26.02 17.65 -5.58
N TYR A 394 26.15 17.20 -4.33
CA TYR A 394 26.30 18.06 -3.16
C TYR A 394 27.59 18.88 -3.23
N VAL A 395 28.71 18.25 -3.61
CA VAL A 395 29.98 18.97 -3.80
C VAL A 395 29.86 20.02 -4.90
N ILE A 396 29.21 19.68 -6.03
CA ILE A 396 28.94 20.64 -7.11
C ILE A 396 28.08 21.80 -6.62
N ALA A 397 27.01 21.53 -5.86
CA ALA A 397 26.12 22.54 -5.32
C ALA A 397 26.83 23.53 -4.36
N LEU A 398 27.86 23.08 -3.65
CA LEU A 398 28.64 23.92 -2.75
C LEU A 398 29.68 24.81 -3.44
N HIS A 399 30.16 24.45 -4.63
CA HIS A 399 31.22 25.21 -5.33
C HIS A 399 30.71 26.50 -6.00
N GLY A 400 29.39 26.74 -6.00
CA GLY A 400 28.78 28.01 -6.40
C GLY A 400 28.66 28.20 -7.91
N GLY A 401 27.46 28.58 -8.35
CA GLY A 401 27.11 28.93 -9.73
C GLY A 401 25.66 29.40 -9.79
N GLY A 402 25.32 30.25 -10.77
CA GLY A 402 23.92 30.68 -10.95
C GLY A 402 23.01 29.48 -11.26
N LEU A 403 21.84 29.41 -10.62
CA LEU A 403 20.94 28.27 -10.74
C LEU A 403 20.60 27.98 -12.21
N LEU A 404 20.27 29.02 -12.98
CA LEU A 404 19.95 28.91 -14.40
C LEU A 404 21.12 28.34 -15.22
N ASN A 405 22.36 28.70 -14.90
CA ASN A 405 23.54 28.25 -15.64
C ASN A 405 23.82 26.77 -15.43
N ILE A 406 23.68 26.26 -14.19
CA ILE A 406 23.85 24.85 -13.89
C ILE A 406 22.79 24.01 -14.63
N VAL A 407 21.53 24.49 -14.62
CA VAL A 407 20.43 23.85 -15.35
C VAL A 407 20.68 23.87 -16.84
N ALA A 408 21.04 25.02 -17.41
CA ALA A 408 21.33 25.19 -18.83
C ALA A 408 22.45 24.24 -19.28
N TYR A 409 23.54 24.16 -18.52
CA TYR A 409 24.67 23.30 -18.83
C TYR A 409 24.29 21.82 -18.86
N ALA A 410 23.59 21.33 -17.84
CA ALA A 410 23.11 19.94 -17.81
C ALA A 410 22.10 19.66 -18.93
N TRP A 411 21.19 20.61 -19.18
CA TRP A 411 20.17 20.52 -20.22
C TRP A 411 20.81 20.44 -21.63
N ALA A 412 21.79 21.29 -21.90
CA ALA A 412 22.60 21.29 -23.13
C ALA A 412 23.31 19.95 -23.36
N GLY A 413 23.92 19.39 -22.32
CA GLY A 413 24.62 18.12 -22.41
C GLY A 413 23.75 16.98 -22.95
N PHE A 414 22.55 16.83 -22.40
CA PHE A 414 21.58 15.83 -22.86
C PHE A 414 21.05 16.11 -24.27
N GLY A 415 20.64 17.36 -24.53
CA GLY A 415 20.09 17.75 -25.83
C GLY A 415 21.09 17.56 -26.97
N ALA A 416 22.35 17.93 -26.75
CA ALA A 416 23.42 17.76 -27.73
C ALA A 416 23.82 16.28 -27.90
N ALA A 417 23.99 15.53 -26.81
CA ALA A 417 24.46 14.15 -26.89
C ALA A 417 23.41 13.19 -27.45
N PHE A 418 22.16 13.29 -26.99
CA PHE A 418 21.12 12.31 -27.33
C PHE A 418 20.10 12.83 -28.33
N GLY A 419 19.79 14.14 -28.37
CA GLY A 419 18.71 14.68 -29.21
C GLY A 419 18.85 14.29 -30.69
N PRO A 420 19.96 14.64 -31.36
CA PRO A 420 20.22 14.22 -32.74
C PRO A 420 20.23 12.71 -32.93
N VAL A 421 20.83 11.98 -31.99
CA VAL A 421 21.03 10.54 -32.09
C VAL A 421 19.69 9.80 -32.00
N VAL A 422 18.79 10.22 -31.10
CA VAL A 422 17.44 9.67 -30.97
C VAL A 422 16.58 10.00 -32.19
N LEU A 423 16.61 11.24 -32.69
CA LEU A 423 15.86 11.61 -33.88
C LEU A 423 16.34 10.82 -35.12
N LEU A 424 17.66 10.74 -35.32
CA LEU A 424 18.22 9.97 -36.42
C LEU A 424 17.99 8.46 -36.25
N SER A 425 18.05 7.90 -35.04
CA SER A 425 17.81 6.47 -34.83
C SER A 425 16.37 6.07 -35.17
N LEU A 426 15.41 6.97 -34.94
CA LEU A 426 13.99 6.76 -35.20
C LEU A 426 13.58 6.99 -36.66
N TYR A 427 14.27 7.86 -37.40
CA TYR A 427 13.88 8.27 -38.75
C TYR A 427 14.86 7.82 -39.85
N TRP A 428 16.13 7.58 -39.53
CA TRP A 428 17.16 7.24 -40.51
C TRP A 428 17.54 5.75 -40.44
N PRO A 429 17.04 4.91 -41.36
CA PRO A 429 17.24 3.46 -41.30
C PRO A 429 18.68 3.02 -41.56
N ARG A 430 19.51 3.89 -42.20
CA ARG A 430 20.89 3.57 -42.56
C ARG A 430 21.92 3.91 -41.48
N MET A 431 21.49 4.56 -40.39
CA MET A 431 22.37 4.93 -39.30
C MET A 431 23.04 3.69 -38.68
N THR A 432 24.35 3.76 -38.45
CA THR A 432 25.17 2.69 -37.86
C THR A 432 25.45 2.95 -36.37
N SER A 433 25.90 1.92 -35.65
CA SER A 433 26.36 2.07 -34.26
C SER A 433 27.51 3.07 -34.10
N ALA A 434 28.42 3.13 -35.09
CA ALA A 434 29.51 4.10 -35.12
C ALA A 434 29.01 5.55 -35.26
N GLY A 435 27.97 5.76 -36.08
CA GLY A 435 27.27 7.05 -36.17
C GLY A 435 26.63 7.46 -34.85
N ALA A 436 25.94 6.54 -34.17
CA ALA A 436 25.35 6.80 -32.86
C ALA A 436 26.42 7.19 -31.82
N MET A 437 27.50 6.42 -31.75
CA MET A 437 28.62 6.67 -30.85
C MET A 437 29.27 8.04 -31.09
N ALA A 438 29.60 8.34 -32.35
CA ALA A 438 30.23 9.60 -32.72
C ALA A 438 29.33 10.80 -32.39
N GLY A 439 28.01 10.68 -32.61
CA GLY A 439 27.04 11.70 -32.23
C GLY A 439 27.02 11.97 -30.73
N ILE A 440 26.92 10.92 -29.90
CA ILE A 440 26.87 11.04 -28.44
C ILE A 440 28.15 11.70 -27.90
N VAL A 441 29.32 11.17 -28.28
CA VAL A 441 30.60 11.64 -27.77
C VAL A 441 30.91 13.06 -28.24
N ALA A 442 30.63 13.37 -29.51
CA ALA A 442 30.89 14.70 -30.05
C ALA A 442 29.94 15.74 -29.42
N GLY A 443 28.64 15.43 -29.28
CA GLY A 443 27.68 16.32 -28.64
C GLY A 443 28.02 16.61 -27.17
N ALA A 444 28.27 15.55 -26.38
CA ALA A 444 28.69 15.70 -24.99
C ALA A 444 30.01 16.47 -24.86
N GLY A 445 31.02 16.11 -25.66
CA GLY A 445 32.33 16.74 -25.65
C GLY A 445 32.29 18.21 -26.04
N THR A 446 31.45 18.60 -27.02
CA THR A 446 31.26 20.00 -27.39
C THR A 446 30.70 20.80 -26.22
N VAL A 447 29.68 20.31 -25.51
CA VAL A 447 29.12 21.03 -24.36
C VAL A 447 30.13 21.13 -23.21
N LEU A 448 30.89 20.06 -22.93
CA LEU A 448 31.89 20.06 -21.85
C LEU A 448 33.04 21.05 -22.10
N LEU A 449 33.44 21.23 -23.37
CA LEU A 449 34.60 22.04 -23.75
C LEU A 449 34.23 23.43 -24.26
N TRP A 450 32.95 23.75 -24.48
CA TRP A 450 32.54 24.99 -25.14
C TRP A 450 33.01 26.24 -24.40
N ASP A 451 32.92 26.27 -23.07
CA ASP A 451 33.38 27.40 -22.25
C ASP A 451 34.89 27.68 -22.44
N GLN A 452 35.67 26.64 -22.76
CA GLN A 452 37.10 26.77 -23.06
C GLN A 452 37.36 27.08 -24.54
N VAL A 453 36.50 26.60 -25.44
CA VAL A 453 36.68 26.69 -26.90
C VAL A 453 36.14 28.00 -27.47
N ASN A 454 34.98 28.47 -27.02
CA ASN A 454 34.32 29.67 -27.55
C ASN A 454 35.20 30.93 -27.43
N PRO A 455 35.91 31.19 -26.31
CA PRO A 455 36.85 32.31 -26.22
C PRO A 455 38.06 32.17 -27.17
N LEU A 456 38.47 30.94 -27.50
CA LEU A 456 39.58 30.66 -28.41
C LEU A 456 39.24 30.92 -29.88
N LEU A 457 37.96 31.11 -30.21
CA LEU A 457 37.51 31.46 -31.56
C LEU A 457 37.81 32.92 -31.95
N GLY A 458 38.29 33.75 -31.01
CA GLY A 458 38.72 35.13 -31.26
C GLY A 458 37.59 35.98 -31.85
N PRO A 459 37.74 36.55 -33.07
CA PRO A 459 36.69 37.37 -33.69
C PRO A 459 35.42 36.60 -34.07
N LEU A 460 35.42 35.27 -33.97
CA LEU A 460 34.25 34.40 -34.14
C LEU A 460 33.60 34.00 -32.81
N GLU A 461 34.01 34.60 -31.68
CA GLU A 461 33.32 34.44 -30.40
C GLU A 461 31.84 34.78 -30.57
N SER A 462 30.99 33.78 -30.45
CA SER A 462 29.60 33.88 -30.87
C SER A 462 28.65 34.19 -29.72
N GLY A 463 29.07 33.91 -28.47
CA GLY A 463 28.18 34.00 -27.30
C GLY A 463 26.95 33.09 -27.42
N VAL A 464 26.99 32.10 -28.32
CA VAL A 464 25.90 31.16 -28.57
C VAL A 464 25.86 30.15 -27.43
N TYR A 465 24.65 29.85 -26.96
CA TYR A 465 24.39 28.79 -25.99
C TYR A 465 24.92 27.43 -26.46
N GLU A 466 25.64 26.70 -25.59
CA GLU A 466 26.36 25.45 -25.86
C GLU A 466 25.53 24.39 -26.60
N MET A 467 24.21 24.39 -26.36
CA MET A 467 23.26 23.47 -26.98
C MET A 467 23.31 23.52 -28.53
N VAL A 468 23.39 24.72 -29.11
CA VAL A 468 23.32 24.90 -30.57
C VAL A 468 24.52 24.27 -31.29
N PRO A 469 25.78 24.64 -30.98
CA PRO A 469 26.94 24.00 -31.59
C PRO A 469 27.01 22.51 -31.21
N GLY A 470 26.65 22.12 -29.99
CA GLY A 470 26.62 20.72 -29.57
C GLY A 470 25.70 19.86 -30.43
N VAL A 471 24.46 20.30 -30.66
CA VAL A 471 23.49 19.62 -31.53
C VAL A 471 23.98 19.56 -32.98
N LEU A 472 24.57 20.63 -33.50
CA LEU A 472 25.09 20.68 -34.87
C LEU A 472 26.26 19.69 -35.05
N VAL A 473 27.26 19.73 -34.17
CA VAL A 473 28.42 18.84 -34.22
C VAL A 473 27.99 17.38 -34.05
N ALA A 474 27.10 17.09 -33.10
CA ALA A 474 26.55 15.74 -32.91
C ALA A 474 25.81 15.24 -34.15
N THR A 475 24.99 16.08 -34.79
CA THR A 475 24.25 15.73 -36.01
C THR A 475 25.21 15.44 -37.16
N VAL A 476 26.22 16.29 -37.38
CA VAL A 476 27.22 16.09 -38.43
C VAL A 476 28.03 14.82 -38.19
N ALA A 477 28.51 14.61 -36.96
CA ALA A 477 29.24 13.40 -36.58
C ALA A 477 28.38 12.14 -36.80
N ALA A 478 27.12 12.17 -36.39
CA ALA A 478 26.19 11.05 -36.59
C ALA A 478 25.91 10.76 -38.06
N LEU A 479 25.75 11.78 -38.90
CA LEU A 479 25.53 11.64 -40.35
C LEU A 479 26.78 11.13 -41.08
N VAL A 480 27.96 11.67 -40.79
CA VAL A 480 29.22 11.30 -41.46
C VAL A 480 29.61 9.88 -41.07
N PHE A 481 29.76 9.59 -39.78
CA PHE A 481 30.13 8.25 -39.33
C PHE A 481 29.00 7.25 -39.59
N GLY A 482 27.74 7.66 -39.46
CA GLY A 482 26.59 6.81 -39.78
C GLY A 482 26.51 6.40 -41.25
N ARG A 483 27.06 7.20 -42.17
CA ARG A 483 27.06 6.89 -43.61
C ARG A 483 28.28 6.10 -44.04
N TYR A 484 29.45 6.41 -43.48
CA TYR A 484 30.74 5.92 -43.99
C TYR A 484 31.42 4.89 -43.08
N VAL A 485 30.97 4.70 -41.84
CA VAL A 485 31.63 3.85 -40.85
C VAL A 485 30.64 2.85 -40.24
N GLY A 486 31.02 1.57 -40.20
CA GLY A 486 30.19 0.49 -39.65
C GLY A 486 29.21 -0.11 -40.68
N ARG A 487 28.39 -1.05 -40.23
CA ARG A 487 27.35 -1.70 -41.05
C ARG A 487 25.96 -1.26 -40.56
N PRO A 488 25.01 -0.98 -41.46
CA PRO A 488 23.64 -0.71 -41.06
C PRO A 488 23.03 -1.96 -40.41
N PRO A 489 22.10 -1.79 -39.45
CA PRO A 489 21.48 -2.91 -38.75
C PRO A 489 20.70 -3.81 -39.72
N LYS A 490 20.73 -5.12 -39.46
CA LYS A 490 20.13 -6.14 -40.34
C LYS A 490 18.65 -6.32 -40.08
N ARG A 491 18.22 -6.15 -38.83
CA ARG A 491 16.82 -6.15 -38.41
C ARG A 491 16.15 -4.90 -39.00
N ALA A 492 15.51 -5.08 -40.15
CA ALA A 492 14.75 -4.03 -40.81
C ALA A 492 13.45 -3.77 -40.04
N PHE A 493 13.50 -2.90 -39.03
CA PHE A 493 12.31 -2.46 -38.28
C PHE A 493 11.33 -1.61 -39.12
N TRP A 494 11.66 -1.31 -40.39
CA TRP A 494 10.99 -0.27 -41.20
C TRP A 494 10.02 -0.77 -42.28
N ARG A 495 9.98 -2.06 -42.64
CA ARG A 495 9.11 -2.50 -43.75
C ARG A 495 7.62 -2.48 -43.35
N MET A 496 6.96 -1.39 -43.70
CA MET A 496 5.52 -1.37 -44.01
C MET A 496 5.32 -1.87 -45.45
N PRO A 497 4.18 -2.49 -45.79
CA PRO A 497 3.95 -3.13 -47.09
C PRO A 497 3.58 -2.08 -48.16
N GLY A 498 4.17 -2.22 -49.35
CA GLY A 498 3.80 -1.46 -50.55
C GLY A 498 4.97 -0.76 -51.22
N GLY A 499 5.57 -1.38 -52.25
CA GLY A 499 6.61 -0.73 -53.05
C GLY A 499 7.44 -1.71 -53.90
N GLY A 500 6.92 -2.04 -55.08
CA GLY A 500 7.45 -2.82 -56.20
C GLY A 500 8.93 -3.24 -56.22
N THR A 501 9.15 -4.55 -56.38
CA THR A 501 10.36 -5.09 -57.01
C THR A 501 9.98 -6.21 -57.98
N SER A 502 10.60 -6.14 -59.16
CA SER A 502 10.31 -6.83 -60.41
C SER A 502 10.45 -8.37 -60.35
N GLN A 503 9.83 -9.03 -61.33
CA GLN A 503 9.72 -10.49 -61.54
C GLN A 503 11.01 -11.32 -61.30
N VAL A 504 12.20 -10.71 -61.30
CA VAL A 504 13.49 -11.38 -61.03
C VAL A 504 13.67 -11.77 -59.55
N VAL A 505 13.03 -11.07 -58.62
CA VAL A 505 13.05 -11.42 -57.17
C VAL A 505 11.91 -12.38 -56.81
N LEU A 506 10.78 -12.27 -57.51
CA LEU A 506 9.56 -13.05 -57.22
C LEU A 506 9.76 -14.54 -57.46
N THR A 507 10.44 -14.98 -58.51
CA THR A 507 10.59 -16.43 -58.78
C THR A 507 11.42 -17.14 -57.69
N PRO A 508 12.63 -16.68 -57.30
CA PRO A 508 13.37 -17.32 -56.21
C PRO A 508 12.69 -17.18 -54.84
N PHE A 509 11.97 -16.07 -54.61
CA PHE A 509 11.20 -15.85 -53.38
C PHE A 509 10.04 -16.84 -53.26
N LEU A 510 9.25 -17.00 -54.32
CA LEU A 510 8.10 -17.92 -54.34
C LEU A 510 8.53 -19.39 -54.21
N THR A 511 9.70 -19.76 -54.75
CA THR A 511 10.24 -21.14 -54.64
C THR A 511 10.92 -21.42 -53.29
N ARG A 512 11.53 -20.42 -52.63
CA ARG A 512 12.26 -20.61 -51.35
C ARG A 512 11.53 -20.05 -50.12
N ALA A 513 10.30 -19.57 -50.27
CA ALA A 513 9.52 -19.07 -49.15
C ALA A 513 9.32 -20.19 -48.12
N PRO A 514 9.52 -19.97 -46.81
CA PRO A 514 9.30 -20.98 -45.77
C PRO A 514 7.82 -21.17 -45.41
N VAL A 515 6.90 -20.66 -46.24
CA VAL A 515 5.45 -20.67 -46.03
C VAL A 515 4.77 -21.30 -47.23
N GLY A 516 3.64 -21.97 -47.01
CA GLY A 516 2.87 -22.56 -48.10
C GLY A 516 2.18 -21.47 -48.92
N LEU A 517 2.29 -21.50 -50.25
CA LEU A 517 1.69 -20.54 -51.17
C LEU A 517 0.97 -21.26 -52.30
N ALA A 518 -0.24 -20.78 -52.65
CA ALA A 518 -1.01 -21.25 -53.80
C ALA A 518 -1.65 -20.08 -54.55
N MET A 519 -1.71 -20.19 -55.88
CA MET A 519 -2.49 -19.30 -56.75
C MET A 519 -3.59 -20.10 -57.45
N LEU A 520 -4.81 -19.57 -57.39
CA LEU A 520 -6.02 -20.14 -57.97
C LEU A 520 -6.62 -19.15 -58.98
N ASP A 521 -7.29 -19.65 -60.00
CA ASP A 521 -8.02 -18.82 -60.96
C ASP A 521 -9.37 -18.31 -60.40
N THR A 522 -10.12 -17.55 -61.21
CA THR A 522 -11.44 -17.03 -60.85
C THR A 522 -12.49 -18.12 -60.60
N ASP A 523 -12.25 -19.35 -61.07
CA ASP A 523 -13.09 -20.52 -60.81
C ASP A 523 -12.61 -21.33 -59.59
N LEU A 524 -11.67 -20.79 -58.80
CA LEU A 524 -11.05 -21.40 -57.63
C LEU A 524 -10.32 -22.73 -57.96
N ARG A 525 -9.78 -22.86 -59.17
CA ARG A 525 -8.94 -24.01 -59.55
C ARG A 525 -7.47 -23.67 -59.37
N TYR A 526 -6.69 -24.61 -58.83
CA TYR A 526 -5.25 -24.39 -58.61
C TYR A 526 -4.48 -24.22 -59.91
N VAL A 527 -3.78 -23.08 -60.04
CA VAL A 527 -2.92 -22.73 -61.18
C VAL A 527 -1.45 -22.89 -60.82
N TRP A 528 -1.07 -22.64 -59.56
CA TRP A 528 0.31 -22.73 -59.10
C TRP A 528 0.37 -22.97 -57.57
N VAL A 529 1.41 -23.66 -57.10
CA VAL A 529 1.67 -23.99 -55.68
C VAL A 529 3.18 -24.13 -55.44
N ASN A 530 3.65 -23.86 -54.23
CA ASN A 530 5.06 -24.06 -53.84
C ASN A 530 5.30 -25.33 -53.00
N GLU A 531 6.56 -25.77 -52.93
CA GLU A 531 6.98 -26.99 -52.22
C GLU A 531 6.64 -27.02 -50.71
N PRO A 532 6.74 -25.91 -49.93
CA PRO A 532 6.30 -25.93 -48.54
C PRO A 532 4.81 -26.26 -48.38
N LEU A 533 3.94 -25.75 -49.27
CA LEU A 533 2.51 -26.09 -49.24
C LEU A 533 2.29 -27.56 -49.63
N ASP A 534 3.11 -28.09 -50.53
CA ASP A 534 3.12 -29.49 -50.94
C ASP A 534 3.36 -30.44 -49.75
N ARG A 535 4.32 -30.08 -48.89
CA ARG A 535 4.64 -30.88 -47.69
C ARG A 535 3.55 -30.84 -46.63
N LEU A 536 2.80 -29.74 -46.56
CA LEU A 536 1.64 -29.62 -45.69
C LEU A 536 0.45 -30.41 -46.28
N ILE A 537 0.27 -30.39 -47.61
CA ILE A 537 -0.74 -31.20 -48.31
C ILE A 537 -0.29 -31.57 -49.76
N PRO A 538 -0.12 -32.88 -50.10
CA PRO A 538 0.57 -33.31 -51.34
C PRO A 538 0.00 -32.85 -52.71
N LEU A 539 0.89 -32.59 -53.67
CA LEU A 539 0.68 -31.90 -54.97
C LEU A 539 -0.01 -32.73 -56.05
N GLU A 540 0.16 -34.05 -56.04
CA GLU A 540 -0.01 -34.93 -57.22
C GLU A 540 -1.45 -35.02 -57.77
N ARG A 541 -2.41 -34.29 -57.19
CA ARG A 541 -3.82 -34.28 -57.61
C ARG A 541 -4.44 -32.89 -57.79
N ARG A 542 -3.72 -31.77 -57.59
CA ARG A 542 -4.36 -30.45 -57.35
C ARG A 542 -4.51 -29.51 -58.55
N LEU A 543 -3.53 -29.44 -59.47
CA LEU A 543 -3.55 -28.47 -60.57
C LEU A 543 -4.80 -28.67 -61.45
N GLY A 544 -5.55 -27.59 -61.66
CA GLY A 544 -6.82 -27.59 -62.41
C GLY A 544 -8.05 -28.08 -61.64
N ARG A 545 -7.93 -28.45 -60.36
CA ARG A 545 -9.06 -28.89 -59.51
C ARG A 545 -9.41 -27.87 -58.43
N ARG A 546 -10.62 -27.93 -57.89
CA ARG A 546 -11.06 -27.14 -56.73
C ARG A 546 -10.68 -27.82 -55.41
N LEU A 547 -10.59 -27.07 -54.32
CA LEU A 547 -10.27 -27.62 -53.00
C LEU A 547 -11.34 -28.62 -52.52
N SER A 548 -12.60 -28.33 -52.78
CA SER A 548 -13.76 -29.21 -52.53
C SER A 548 -13.75 -30.52 -53.31
N GLU A 549 -13.09 -30.57 -54.48
CA GLU A 549 -12.93 -31.78 -55.30
C GLU A 549 -11.84 -32.73 -54.74
N LEU A 550 -11.01 -32.26 -53.80
CA LEU A 550 -9.84 -32.98 -53.27
C LEU A 550 -10.09 -33.59 -51.88
N ARG A 551 -10.86 -32.91 -51.03
CA ARG A 551 -11.25 -33.38 -49.69
C ARG A 551 -12.69 -32.96 -49.40
N PRO A 552 -13.68 -33.86 -49.53
CA PRO A 552 -15.09 -33.54 -49.30
C PRO A 552 -15.42 -33.60 -47.80
N THR A 553 -14.84 -32.71 -47.01
CA THR A 553 -15.19 -32.51 -45.59
C THR A 553 -15.85 -31.14 -45.43
N SER A 554 -16.89 -31.05 -44.59
CA SER A 554 -17.63 -29.80 -44.32
C SER A 554 -16.73 -28.64 -43.88
N GLU A 555 -15.60 -28.95 -43.25
CA GLU A 555 -14.62 -27.99 -42.72
C GLU A 555 -13.86 -27.21 -43.81
N PHE A 556 -13.59 -27.81 -44.97
CA PHE A 556 -12.86 -27.14 -46.07
C PHE A 556 -13.76 -26.25 -46.94
N ARG A 557 -15.09 -26.23 -46.72
CA ARG A 557 -15.99 -25.25 -47.36
C ARG A 557 -15.70 -23.82 -46.93
N GLY A 558 -15.27 -23.63 -45.68
CA GLY A 558 -14.90 -22.31 -45.15
C GLY A 558 -13.76 -21.65 -45.93
N PHE A 559 -12.79 -22.43 -46.43
CA PHE A 559 -11.72 -21.92 -47.28
C PHE A 559 -12.25 -21.35 -48.61
N GLU A 560 -13.13 -22.08 -49.30
CA GLU A 560 -13.70 -21.62 -50.57
C GLU A 560 -14.63 -20.42 -50.40
N GLU A 561 -15.34 -20.32 -49.27
CA GLU A 561 -16.16 -19.15 -48.93
C GLU A 561 -15.30 -17.90 -48.73
N GLN A 562 -14.19 -17.99 -47.98
CA GLN A 562 -13.28 -16.86 -47.82
C GLN A 562 -12.64 -16.46 -49.16
N MET A 563 -12.20 -17.43 -49.98
CA MET A 563 -11.66 -17.13 -51.31
C MET A 563 -12.69 -16.46 -52.24
N ARG A 564 -13.95 -16.90 -52.22
CA ARG A 564 -15.03 -16.29 -53.01
C ARG A 564 -15.35 -14.89 -52.53
N ARG A 565 -15.38 -14.68 -51.21
CA ARG A 565 -15.55 -13.35 -50.62
C ARG A 565 -14.45 -12.38 -51.08
N VAL A 566 -13.20 -12.82 -51.13
CA VAL A 566 -12.07 -12.00 -51.61
C VAL A 566 -12.23 -11.65 -53.10
N LEU A 567 -12.71 -12.58 -53.94
CA LEU A 567 -12.97 -12.31 -55.37
C LEU A 567 -14.14 -11.33 -55.59
N GLU A 568 -15.19 -11.41 -54.76
CA GLU A 568 -16.39 -10.56 -54.89
C GLU A 568 -16.16 -9.15 -54.31
N THR A 569 -15.47 -9.06 -53.17
CA THR A 569 -15.29 -7.80 -52.42
C THR A 569 -13.99 -7.07 -52.77
N GLY A 570 -12.98 -7.80 -53.26
CA GLY A 570 -11.63 -7.28 -53.47
C GLY A 570 -10.82 -7.04 -52.19
N GLU A 571 -11.41 -7.24 -51.00
CA GLU A 571 -10.73 -7.07 -49.71
C GLU A 571 -9.96 -8.34 -49.32
N PRO A 572 -8.68 -8.24 -48.94
CA PRO A 572 -7.92 -9.40 -48.48
C PRO A 572 -8.38 -9.87 -47.09
N VAL A 573 -8.36 -11.18 -46.87
CA VAL A 573 -8.62 -11.80 -45.56
C VAL A 573 -7.29 -12.22 -44.96
N MET A 574 -6.94 -11.67 -43.80
CA MET A 574 -5.65 -11.90 -43.14
C MET A 574 -5.80 -12.80 -41.92
N ASP A 575 -4.78 -13.61 -41.67
CA ASP A 575 -4.58 -14.42 -40.45
C ASP A 575 -5.80 -15.25 -40.02
N TRP A 576 -6.53 -15.82 -40.99
CA TRP A 576 -7.67 -16.68 -40.69
C TRP A 576 -7.17 -18.03 -40.17
N GLU A 577 -7.35 -18.27 -38.88
CA GLU A 577 -6.89 -19.49 -38.22
C GLU A 577 -7.85 -20.65 -38.44
N PHE A 578 -7.29 -21.79 -38.80
CA PHE A 578 -8.01 -23.03 -39.07
C PHE A 578 -7.31 -24.21 -38.38
N ARG A 579 -8.10 -25.11 -37.80
CA ARG A 579 -7.62 -26.35 -37.17
C ARG A 579 -8.11 -27.54 -37.97
N SER A 580 -7.22 -28.47 -38.32
CA SER A 580 -7.65 -29.75 -38.87
C SER A 580 -8.24 -30.61 -37.75
N ALA A 581 -9.48 -31.08 -37.92
CA ALA A 581 -10.00 -32.14 -37.07
C ALA A 581 -9.46 -33.49 -37.56
N GLU A 582 -8.37 -33.97 -36.94
CA GLU A 582 -7.93 -35.37 -37.07
C GLU A 582 -8.47 -36.20 -35.89
N GLU A 583 -8.60 -37.51 -36.08
CA GLU A 583 -9.11 -38.44 -35.07
C GLU A 583 -8.15 -38.62 -33.87
N ASP A 584 -6.86 -38.29 -34.04
CA ASP A 584 -5.86 -38.26 -32.97
C ASP A 584 -5.54 -36.80 -32.54
N PRO A 585 -5.79 -36.41 -31.28
CA PRO A 585 -5.43 -35.08 -30.75
C PRO A 585 -3.95 -34.72 -30.87
N ARG A 586 -3.05 -35.72 -31.03
CA ARG A 586 -1.61 -35.52 -31.16
C ARG A 586 -1.17 -35.12 -32.56
N GLU A 587 -2.01 -35.33 -33.57
CA GLU A 587 -1.70 -34.96 -34.97
C GLU A 587 -2.40 -33.67 -35.41
N ALA A 588 -3.32 -33.14 -34.59
CA ALA A 588 -4.08 -31.92 -34.87
C ALA A 588 -3.17 -30.70 -35.11
N ARG A 589 -3.15 -30.20 -36.35
CA ARG A 589 -2.36 -29.01 -36.73
C ARG A 589 -3.23 -27.76 -36.76
N ALA A 590 -2.65 -26.66 -36.27
CA ALA A 590 -3.24 -25.32 -36.40
C ALA A 590 -2.49 -24.55 -37.49
N VAL A 591 -3.24 -24.04 -38.47
CA VAL A 591 -2.68 -23.26 -39.58
C VAL A 591 -3.32 -21.87 -39.62
N SER A 592 -2.53 -20.86 -39.92
CA SER A 592 -3.01 -19.51 -40.19
C SER A 592 -2.96 -19.25 -41.69
N VAL A 593 -4.08 -18.82 -42.26
CA VAL A 593 -4.27 -18.69 -43.71
C VAL A 593 -4.65 -17.26 -44.07
N SER A 594 -3.95 -16.66 -45.02
CA SER A 594 -4.30 -15.35 -45.56
C SER A 594 -4.60 -15.44 -47.05
N PHE A 595 -5.67 -14.78 -47.50
CA PHE A 595 -6.19 -14.81 -48.86
C PHE A 595 -6.14 -13.41 -49.49
N PHE A 596 -5.63 -13.33 -50.71
CA PHE A 596 -5.40 -12.08 -51.45
C PHE A 596 -6.00 -12.16 -52.85
N GLY A 597 -6.79 -11.15 -53.24
CA GLY A 597 -7.29 -11.02 -54.60
C GLY A 597 -6.15 -10.57 -55.54
N VAL A 598 -6.01 -11.22 -56.68
CA VAL A 598 -5.03 -10.85 -57.72
C VAL A 598 -5.79 -10.21 -58.86
N THR A 599 -5.43 -8.98 -59.22
CA THR A 599 -6.04 -8.24 -60.34
C THR A 599 -5.06 -8.03 -61.49
N ASP A 600 -5.59 -7.83 -62.70
CA ASP A 600 -4.81 -7.45 -63.87
C ASP A 600 -4.48 -5.94 -63.87
N ARG A 601 -3.77 -5.46 -64.90
CA ARG A 601 -3.41 -4.03 -65.05
C ARG A 601 -4.61 -3.09 -65.27
N ARG A 602 -5.83 -3.63 -65.37
CA ARG A 602 -7.09 -2.91 -65.56
C ARG A 602 -8.05 -3.17 -64.37
N ASP A 603 -7.52 -3.60 -63.23
CA ASP A 603 -8.24 -3.92 -61.98
C ASP A 603 -9.32 -5.01 -62.12
N ARG A 604 -9.19 -5.92 -63.10
CA ARG A 604 -10.08 -7.08 -63.21
C ARG A 604 -9.55 -8.24 -62.37
N PRO A 605 -10.39 -8.95 -61.61
CA PRO A 605 -9.95 -10.11 -60.82
C PRO A 605 -9.47 -11.23 -61.77
N VAL A 606 -8.25 -11.69 -61.55
CA VAL A 606 -7.56 -12.78 -62.28
C VAL A 606 -7.55 -14.06 -61.46
N GLY A 607 -7.62 -13.96 -60.13
CA GLY A 607 -7.59 -15.12 -59.25
C GLY A 607 -7.36 -14.76 -57.79
N VAL A 608 -7.09 -15.78 -56.97
CA VAL A 608 -6.79 -15.65 -55.54
C VAL A 608 -5.43 -16.26 -55.26
N LEU A 609 -4.57 -15.51 -54.56
CA LEU A 609 -3.34 -16.03 -53.96
C LEU A 609 -3.62 -16.26 -52.48
N TYR A 610 -3.29 -17.42 -51.94
CA TYR A 610 -3.32 -17.64 -50.49
C TYR A 610 -1.99 -18.11 -49.95
N MET A 611 -1.73 -17.79 -48.67
CA MET A 611 -0.58 -18.25 -47.91
C MET A 611 -1.02 -19.01 -46.66
N VAL A 612 -0.30 -20.07 -46.32
CA VAL A 612 -0.54 -20.94 -45.16
C VAL A 612 0.73 -21.01 -44.32
N VAL A 613 0.59 -20.75 -43.02
CA VAL A 613 1.67 -20.85 -42.02
C VAL A 613 1.25 -21.86 -40.96
N ASP A 614 2.13 -22.81 -40.63
CA ASP A 614 1.94 -23.68 -39.48
C ASP A 614 2.15 -22.87 -38.20
N VAL A 615 1.10 -22.76 -37.39
CA VAL A 615 1.09 -22.03 -36.11
C VAL A 615 0.86 -22.96 -34.93
N THR A 616 1.05 -24.27 -35.10
CA THR A 616 0.76 -25.30 -34.09
C THR A 616 1.51 -25.03 -32.79
N GLU A 617 2.83 -24.79 -32.82
CA GLU A 617 3.62 -24.45 -31.62
C GLU A 617 3.16 -23.15 -30.95
N ARG A 618 2.85 -22.12 -31.75
CA ARG A 618 2.36 -20.83 -31.24
C ARG A 618 1.01 -21.00 -30.55
N TRP A 619 0.12 -21.80 -31.14
CA TRP A 619 -1.19 -22.10 -30.59
C TRP A 619 -1.09 -22.89 -29.27
N HIS A 620 -0.23 -23.91 -29.21
CA HIS A 620 0.07 -24.64 -27.97
C HIS A 620 0.64 -23.71 -26.88
N ALA A 621 1.57 -22.81 -27.24
CA ALA A 621 2.12 -21.82 -26.32
C ALA A 621 1.06 -20.82 -25.84
N GLN A 622 0.17 -20.36 -26.72
CA GLN A 622 -0.94 -19.47 -26.37
C GLN A 622 -1.97 -20.15 -25.46
N ASN A 623 -2.33 -21.40 -25.72
CA ASN A 623 -3.22 -22.17 -24.84
C ASN A 623 -2.59 -22.43 -23.47
N ARG A 624 -1.29 -22.73 -23.43
CA ARG A 624 -0.55 -22.89 -22.17
C ARG A 624 -0.55 -21.58 -21.36
N LEU A 625 -0.33 -20.46 -22.02
CA LEU A 625 -0.38 -19.14 -21.39
C LEU A 625 -1.81 -18.79 -20.94
N ALA A 626 -2.83 -19.13 -21.73
CA ALA A 626 -4.23 -18.92 -21.37
C ALA A 626 -4.60 -19.72 -20.13
N LEU A 627 -4.26 -21.02 -20.07
CA LEU A 627 -4.46 -21.86 -18.88
C LEU A 627 -3.74 -21.31 -17.65
N LEU A 628 -2.50 -20.83 -17.79
CA LEU A 628 -1.75 -20.21 -16.69
C LEU A 628 -2.33 -18.86 -16.24
N ASN A 629 -2.87 -18.06 -17.17
CA ASN A 629 -3.47 -16.77 -16.88
C ASN A 629 -4.82 -16.94 -16.17
N ASP A 630 -5.63 -17.87 -16.65
CA ASP A 630 -6.93 -18.22 -16.06
C ASP A 630 -6.76 -18.80 -14.65
N ALA A 631 -5.79 -19.72 -14.47
CA ALA A 631 -5.44 -20.25 -13.16
C ALA A 631 -4.88 -19.18 -12.22
N GLY A 632 -4.05 -18.25 -12.72
CA GLY A 632 -3.51 -17.13 -11.94
C GLY A 632 -4.57 -16.12 -11.48
N ALA A 633 -5.70 -16.03 -12.17
CA ALA A 633 -6.82 -15.18 -11.77
C ALA A 633 -7.72 -15.82 -10.70
N ARG A 634 -7.76 -17.15 -10.64
CA ARG A 634 -8.67 -17.91 -9.75
C ARG A 634 -7.98 -18.48 -8.52
N ILE A 635 -6.73 -18.93 -8.63
CA ILE A 635 -5.96 -19.47 -7.50
C ILE A 635 -5.48 -18.34 -6.59
N GLY A 636 -5.81 -18.44 -5.30
CA GLY A 636 -5.46 -17.43 -4.31
C GLY A 636 -6.44 -16.26 -4.29
N SER A 637 -7.66 -16.46 -4.81
CA SER A 637 -8.76 -15.49 -4.73
C SER A 637 -9.18 -15.20 -3.29
N THR A 638 -8.82 -16.11 -2.37
CA THR A 638 -9.11 -16.02 -0.94
C THR A 638 -7.85 -16.21 -0.09
N LEU A 639 -7.83 -15.62 1.11
CA LEU A 639 -6.76 -15.81 2.10
C LEU A 639 -7.07 -17.00 3.02
N ASP A 640 -7.51 -18.11 2.44
CA ASP A 640 -7.87 -19.34 3.14
C ASP A 640 -7.09 -20.54 2.54
N VAL A 641 -6.37 -21.26 3.39
CA VAL A 641 -5.42 -22.32 3.02
C VAL A 641 -6.13 -23.49 2.32
N PRO A 642 -7.13 -24.15 2.94
CA PRO A 642 -7.91 -25.19 2.27
C PRO A 642 -8.56 -24.73 0.97
N ARG A 643 -9.14 -23.52 0.94
CA ARG A 643 -9.80 -23.01 -0.26
C ARG A 643 -8.83 -22.79 -1.41
N THR A 644 -7.67 -22.19 -1.13
CA THR A 644 -6.61 -22.00 -2.15
C THR A 644 -6.07 -23.34 -2.67
N ALA A 645 -5.94 -24.34 -1.80
CA ALA A 645 -5.52 -25.68 -2.21
C ALA A 645 -6.58 -26.39 -3.07
N GLN A 646 -7.86 -26.16 -2.77
CA GLN A 646 -8.98 -26.67 -3.58
C GLN A 646 -9.04 -25.99 -4.95
N GLU A 647 -8.86 -24.66 -5.02
CA GLU A 647 -8.77 -23.91 -6.29
C GLU A 647 -7.66 -24.47 -7.18
N LEU A 648 -6.48 -24.81 -6.63
CA LEU A 648 -5.42 -25.47 -7.40
C LEU A 648 -5.88 -26.82 -7.99
N ALA A 649 -6.63 -27.62 -7.23
CA ALA A 649 -7.13 -28.91 -7.71
C ALA A 649 -8.17 -28.72 -8.82
N ASP A 650 -9.11 -27.80 -8.62
CA ASP A 650 -10.20 -27.51 -9.55
C ASP A 650 -9.67 -26.96 -10.89
N GLU A 651 -8.67 -26.08 -10.88
CA GLU A 651 -8.10 -25.52 -12.12
C GLU A 651 -7.27 -26.53 -12.92
N ALA A 652 -6.67 -27.50 -12.24
CA ALA A 652 -5.84 -28.51 -12.90
C ALA A 652 -6.67 -29.62 -13.58
N VAL A 653 -7.95 -29.76 -13.23
CA VAL A 653 -8.85 -30.79 -13.77
C VAL A 653 -9.95 -30.13 -14.63
N PRO A 654 -10.22 -30.61 -15.87
CA PRO A 654 -9.63 -31.76 -16.55
C PRO A 654 -8.40 -31.43 -17.41
N SER A 655 -7.95 -30.17 -17.42
CA SER A 655 -7.01 -29.65 -18.41
C SER A 655 -5.60 -30.27 -18.35
N LEU A 656 -5.13 -30.63 -17.15
CA LEU A 656 -3.78 -31.15 -16.92
C LEU A 656 -3.78 -32.61 -16.45
N ALA A 657 -4.78 -33.04 -15.68
CA ALA A 657 -4.89 -34.40 -15.16
C ALA A 657 -6.35 -34.84 -14.99
N ASP A 658 -6.56 -36.16 -14.93
CA ASP A 658 -7.88 -36.75 -14.63
C ASP A 658 -8.22 -36.65 -13.15
N PHE A 659 -7.19 -36.59 -12.28
CA PHE A 659 -7.34 -36.43 -10.85
C PHE A 659 -6.17 -35.63 -10.28
N VAL A 660 -6.50 -34.72 -9.36
CA VAL A 660 -5.52 -33.93 -8.62
C VAL A 660 -5.85 -33.97 -7.15
N ALA A 661 -4.83 -34.17 -6.32
CA ALA A 661 -4.93 -34.06 -4.88
C ALA A 661 -3.79 -33.21 -4.33
N VAL A 662 -4.13 -32.29 -3.44
CA VAL A 662 -3.19 -31.39 -2.77
C VAL A 662 -3.14 -31.76 -1.30
N ASP A 663 -1.99 -32.25 -0.85
CA ASP A 663 -1.74 -32.62 0.54
C ASP A 663 -0.73 -31.64 1.16
N LEU A 664 -1.16 -30.91 2.18
CA LEU A 664 -0.31 -29.94 2.90
C LEU A 664 0.18 -30.54 4.22
N LEU A 665 1.32 -30.08 4.72
CA LEU A 665 1.80 -30.45 6.06
C LEU A 665 0.78 -30.01 7.11
N ASP A 666 0.59 -30.82 8.16
CA ASP A 666 -0.35 -30.49 9.26
C ASP A 666 -0.04 -29.13 9.91
N SER A 667 1.24 -28.75 10.00
CA SER A 667 1.66 -27.43 10.49
C SER A 667 1.17 -26.28 9.60
N VAL A 668 1.18 -26.45 8.26
CA VAL A 668 0.70 -25.44 7.30
C VAL A 668 -0.80 -25.24 7.43
N MET A 669 -1.56 -26.32 7.60
CA MET A 669 -3.01 -26.26 7.84
C MET A 669 -3.37 -25.50 9.12
N ARG A 670 -2.46 -25.42 10.09
CA ARG A 670 -2.62 -24.66 11.34
C ARG A 670 -2.08 -23.23 11.27
N GLY A 671 -1.53 -22.81 10.14
CA GLY A 671 -0.86 -21.50 9.98
C GLY A 671 0.60 -21.48 10.47
N GLU A 672 1.12 -22.58 11.01
CA GLU A 672 2.48 -22.65 11.53
C GLU A 672 3.52 -22.70 10.41
N GLU A 673 4.76 -22.33 10.73
CA GLU A 673 5.86 -22.35 9.76
C GLU A 673 6.57 -23.71 9.78
N PRO A 674 6.62 -24.43 8.64
CA PRO A 674 7.40 -25.66 8.57
C PRO A 674 8.89 -25.38 8.78
N ALA A 675 9.61 -26.34 9.36
CA ALA A 675 11.05 -26.23 9.53
C ALA A 675 11.76 -26.10 8.16
N PRO A 676 12.81 -25.25 8.03
CA PRO A 676 13.60 -25.16 6.81
C PRO A 676 14.37 -26.46 6.57
N GLY A 677 14.20 -27.07 5.40
CA GLY A 677 14.92 -28.30 5.01
C GLY A 677 13.99 -29.40 4.47
N PRO A 678 14.55 -30.57 4.10
CA PRO A 678 13.75 -31.72 3.72
C PRO A 678 12.89 -32.16 4.91
N VAL A 679 11.61 -32.39 4.64
CA VAL A 679 10.66 -32.81 5.65
C VAL A 679 11.10 -34.18 6.21
N GLY A 680 11.01 -34.42 7.53
CA GLY A 680 11.48 -35.67 8.15
C GLY A 680 10.85 -36.94 7.54
N LEU A 681 11.41 -38.12 7.84
CA LEU A 681 11.10 -39.42 7.19
C LEU A 681 9.63 -39.86 7.21
N ALA A 682 8.77 -39.28 8.06
CA ALA A 682 7.35 -39.62 8.17
C ALA A 682 6.49 -38.40 8.54
N PRO A 683 6.30 -37.42 7.63
CA PRO A 683 5.49 -36.26 7.93
C PRO A 683 4.00 -36.59 7.95
N VAL A 684 3.27 -35.92 8.83
CA VAL A 684 1.81 -35.93 8.82
C VAL A 684 1.35 -34.89 7.81
N ILE A 685 0.66 -35.36 6.76
CA ILE A 685 0.05 -34.52 5.74
C ILE A 685 -1.47 -34.59 5.85
N ARG A 686 -2.16 -33.52 5.46
CA ARG A 686 -3.62 -33.42 5.40
C ARG A 686 -4.06 -33.07 4.00
N ARG A 687 -5.14 -33.73 3.55
CA ARG A 687 -5.77 -33.41 2.25
C ARG A 687 -6.41 -32.03 2.32
N ALA A 688 -5.84 -31.06 1.61
CA ALA A 688 -6.30 -29.69 1.59
C ALA A 688 -7.21 -29.39 0.39
N GLY A 689 -7.01 -30.09 -0.74
CA GLY A 689 -7.84 -29.96 -1.93
C GLY A 689 -7.84 -31.24 -2.76
N GLN A 690 -8.94 -31.51 -3.49
CA GLN A 690 -9.00 -32.62 -4.45
C GLN A 690 -10.03 -32.38 -5.56
N ALA A 691 -9.74 -32.82 -6.78
CA ALA A 691 -10.63 -32.72 -7.94
C ALA A 691 -10.49 -33.94 -8.86
N SER A 692 -11.57 -34.30 -9.56
CA SER A 692 -11.62 -35.48 -10.44
C SER A 692 -12.52 -35.24 -11.66
N ALA A 693 -12.07 -35.66 -12.84
CA ALA A 693 -12.80 -35.53 -14.09
C ALA A 693 -13.95 -36.55 -14.25
N ARG A 694 -14.01 -37.58 -13.39
CA ARG A 694 -15.07 -38.61 -13.42
C ARG A 694 -16.22 -38.24 -12.48
N GLU A 695 -17.46 -38.34 -12.97
CA GLU A 695 -18.67 -38.20 -12.15
C GLU A 695 -18.70 -39.29 -11.04
N GLY A 696 -18.82 -38.87 -9.77
CA GLY A 696 -18.69 -39.74 -8.58
C GLY A 696 -17.24 -39.99 -8.09
N GLY A 697 -16.25 -39.35 -8.73
CA GLY A 697 -14.85 -39.76 -8.75
C GLY A 697 -13.91 -39.32 -7.62
N CYS A 698 -14.32 -39.34 -6.36
CA CYS A 698 -13.38 -39.28 -5.21
C CYS A 698 -13.60 -40.41 -4.17
N GLY A 699 -14.57 -41.30 -4.36
CA GLY A 699 -15.04 -42.31 -3.39
C GLY A 699 -14.05 -43.41 -2.95
N GLY A 700 -12.78 -43.33 -3.34
CA GLY A 700 -11.68 -44.20 -2.89
C GLY A 700 -10.40 -43.44 -2.50
N SER A 701 -10.47 -42.12 -2.37
CA SER A 701 -9.39 -41.19 -1.95
C SER A 701 -9.63 -40.71 -0.51
N LEU A 702 -8.59 -40.23 0.17
CA LEU A 702 -8.71 -39.56 1.50
C LEU A 702 -9.73 -38.42 1.44
N ALA A 703 -10.51 -38.24 2.52
CA ALA A 703 -11.45 -37.14 2.62
C ALA A 703 -10.72 -35.80 2.83
N LEU A 704 -11.33 -34.68 2.40
CA LEU A 704 -10.83 -33.34 2.69
C LEU A 704 -10.69 -33.15 4.21
N GLY A 705 -9.52 -32.65 4.64
CA GLY A 705 -9.16 -32.45 6.04
C GLY A 705 -8.60 -33.68 6.76
N GLU A 706 -8.69 -34.89 6.18
CA GLU A 706 -8.17 -36.12 6.78
C GLU A 706 -6.63 -36.12 6.82
N ALA A 707 -6.06 -36.55 7.95
CA ALA A 707 -4.61 -36.64 8.14
C ALA A 707 -4.11 -38.04 7.84
N VAL A 708 -3.01 -38.15 7.10
CA VAL A 708 -2.40 -39.43 6.74
C VAL A 708 -0.88 -39.39 6.90
N ARG A 709 -0.29 -40.56 7.16
CA ARG A 709 1.16 -40.80 7.04
C ARG A 709 1.38 -41.75 5.88
N ARG A 710 2.25 -41.36 4.96
CA ARG A 710 2.59 -42.13 3.75
C ARG A 710 3.78 -43.04 4.01
N ALA A 711 3.85 -44.16 3.30
CA ALA A 711 5.01 -45.05 3.38
C ALA A 711 6.28 -44.32 2.92
N PRO A 712 7.48 -44.61 3.48
CA PRO A 712 8.73 -43.96 3.06
C PRO A 712 9.07 -44.13 1.57
N SER A 713 8.64 -45.25 0.98
CA SER A 713 8.81 -45.59 -0.45
C SER A 713 7.82 -44.89 -1.38
N SER A 714 6.74 -44.30 -0.83
CA SER A 714 5.71 -43.61 -1.62
C SER A 714 6.29 -42.42 -2.38
N PRO A 715 5.90 -42.18 -3.64
CA PRO A 715 6.35 -41.03 -4.42
C PRO A 715 6.00 -39.70 -3.75
N VAL A 716 4.94 -39.66 -2.94
CA VAL A 716 4.59 -38.50 -2.11
C VAL A 716 5.67 -38.20 -1.06
N THR A 717 6.07 -39.21 -0.28
CA THR A 717 7.09 -39.05 0.76
C THR A 717 8.45 -38.72 0.16
N ARG A 718 8.80 -39.37 -0.95
CA ARG A 718 10.04 -39.10 -1.68
C ARG A 718 10.08 -37.69 -2.26
N CYS A 719 8.97 -37.21 -2.82
CA CYS A 719 8.87 -35.83 -3.30
C CYS A 719 9.07 -34.81 -2.16
N LEU A 720 8.50 -35.05 -0.97
CA LEU A 720 8.71 -34.22 0.22
C LEU A 720 10.17 -34.23 0.71
N LEU A 721 10.80 -35.41 0.74
CA LEU A 721 12.19 -35.60 1.17
C LEU A 721 13.19 -34.99 0.20
N GLU A 722 13.01 -35.25 -1.10
CA GLU A 722 13.93 -34.83 -2.16
C GLU A 722 13.63 -33.39 -2.64
N SER A 723 12.45 -32.85 -2.32
CA SER A 723 11.96 -31.51 -2.71
C SER A 723 12.05 -31.24 -4.22
N ARG A 724 11.83 -32.28 -5.04
CA ARG A 724 11.82 -32.24 -6.51
C ARG A 724 10.63 -33.01 -7.07
N THR A 725 10.19 -32.62 -8.25
CA THR A 725 9.10 -33.29 -8.97
C THR A 725 9.49 -34.73 -9.33
N LEU A 726 8.58 -35.67 -9.08
CA LEU A 726 8.72 -37.08 -9.43
C LEU A 726 7.65 -37.46 -10.44
N VAL A 727 8.04 -38.20 -11.48
CA VAL A 727 7.15 -38.59 -12.59
C VAL A 727 7.32 -40.08 -12.85
N GLU A 728 6.22 -40.82 -12.77
CA GLU A 728 6.10 -42.21 -13.22
C GLU A 728 5.27 -42.21 -14.51
N ARG A 729 5.98 -42.24 -15.64
CA ARG A 729 5.36 -42.16 -16.98
C ARG A 729 4.59 -43.42 -17.36
N ASP A 730 5.03 -44.57 -16.87
CA ASP A 730 4.36 -45.86 -17.04
C ASP A 730 4.31 -46.56 -15.68
N LEU A 731 3.13 -46.58 -15.07
CA LEU A 731 2.91 -47.09 -13.74
C LEU A 731 2.62 -48.60 -13.79
N ASP A 732 3.66 -49.42 -13.62
CA ASP A 732 3.54 -50.87 -13.55
C ASP A 732 3.04 -51.31 -12.16
N ARG A 733 1.78 -51.77 -12.14
CA ARG A 733 1.04 -52.16 -10.93
C ARG A 733 1.59 -53.40 -10.23
N ALA A 734 2.38 -54.22 -10.92
CA ALA A 734 2.99 -55.43 -10.36
C ALA A 734 4.45 -55.21 -9.96
N ALA A 735 5.14 -54.24 -10.57
CA ALA A 735 6.57 -53.99 -10.34
C ALA A 735 6.87 -52.81 -9.41
N SER A 736 5.97 -51.82 -9.27
CA SER A 736 6.17 -50.66 -8.39
C SER A 736 6.00 -51.03 -6.91
N PRO A 737 7.09 -51.12 -6.11
CA PRO A 737 7.03 -51.69 -4.75
C PRO A 737 6.17 -50.88 -3.77
N TRP A 738 6.05 -49.57 -4.02
CA TRP A 738 5.31 -48.66 -3.14
C TRP A 738 3.79 -48.84 -3.23
N VAL A 739 3.27 -49.40 -4.33
CA VAL A 739 1.82 -49.62 -4.53
C VAL A 739 1.24 -50.60 -3.50
N THR A 740 2.04 -51.59 -3.09
CA THR A 740 1.69 -52.53 -2.02
C THR A 740 1.99 -51.99 -0.61
N GLU A 741 2.92 -51.04 -0.49
CA GLU A 741 3.38 -50.49 0.79
C GLU A 741 2.57 -49.27 1.27
N ASP A 742 1.86 -48.57 0.38
CA ASP A 742 0.87 -47.54 0.69
C ASP A 742 -0.54 -47.95 0.22
N PRO A 743 -1.29 -48.73 1.04
CA PRO A 743 -2.58 -49.28 0.65
C PRO A 743 -3.61 -48.22 0.25
N SER A 744 -3.52 -47.01 0.82
CA SER A 744 -4.50 -45.95 0.58
C SER A 744 -4.30 -45.26 -0.78
N LEU A 745 -3.06 -44.94 -1.17
CA LEU A 745 -2.76 -44.39 -2.49
C LEU A 745 -2.83 -45.48 -3.58
N GLY A 746 -2.33 -46.69 -3.27
CA GLY A 746 -2.39 -47.84 -4.17
C GLY A 746 -3.81 -48.27 -4.50
N ALA A 747 -4.72 -48.31 -3.53
CA ALA A 747 -6.13 -48.64 -3.77
C ALA A 747 -6.82 -47.62 -4.69
N SER A 748 -6.57 -46.31 -4.52
CA SER A 748 -7.13 -45.29 -5.43
C SER A 748 -6.64 -45.50 -6.87
N ILE A 749 -5.35 -45.80 -7.05
CA ILE A 749 -4.75 -46.02 -8.38
C ILE A 749 -5.33 -47.26 -9.08
N LEU A 750 -5.50 -48.36 -8.34
CA LEU A 750 -6.09 -49.59 -8.87
C LEU A 750 -7.58 -49.43 -9.18
N THR A 751 -8.33 -48.74 -8.32
CA THR A 751 -9.78 -48.54 -8.48
C THR A 751 -10.11 -47.66 -9.69
N TYR A 752 -9.30 -46.62 -9.94
CA TYR A 752 -9.57 -45.64 -11.00
C TYR A 752 -8.78 -45.88 -12.29
N ASP A 753 -7.96 -46.93 -12.36
CA ASP A 753 -7.17 -47.33 -13.54
C ASP A 753 -6.18 -46.25 -14.02
N TYR A 754 -5.53 -45.52 -13.11
CA TYR A 754 -4.48 -44.56 -13.49
C TYR A 754 -3.25 -45.29 -14.06
N ARG A 755 -2.62 -44.70 -15.08
CA ARG A 755 -1.51 -45.27 -15.85
C ARG A 755 -0.23 -44.43 -15.77
N SER A 756 -0.34 -43.16 -15.43
CA SER A 756 0.80 -42.29 -15.15
C SER A 756 0.53 -41.39 -13.95
N LEU A 757 1.60 -41.07 -13.21
CA LEU A 757 1.56 -40.32 -11.97
C LEU A 757 2.64 -39.23 -11.97
N MET A 758 2.31 -38.04 -11.48
CA MET A 758 3.24 -36.95 -11.28
C MET A 758 3.02 -36.34 -9.90
N VAL A 759 4.09 -36.16 -9.13
CA VAL A 759 4.04 -35.57 -7.79
C VAL A 759 4.96 -34.36 -7.73
N VAL A 760 4.37 -33.20 -7.52
CA VAL A 760 5.04 -31.89 -7.54
C VAL A 760 5.09 -31.31 -6.12
N PRO A 761 6.24 -30.83 -5.62
CA PRO A 761 6.32 -30.25 -4.29
C PRO A 761 5.72 -28.84 -4.26
N VAL A 762 4.83 -28.57 -3.30
CA VAL A 762 4.25 -27.23 -3.07
C VAL A 762 5.27 -26.42 -2.28
N ARG A 763 6.05 -25.57 -2.96
CA ARG A 763 7.18 -24.84 -2.36
C ARG A 763 7.03 -23.34 -2.48
N ALA A 764 7.22 -22.64 -1.36
CA ALA A 764 7.25 -21.19 -1.34
C ALA A 764 8.45 -20.71 -0.52
N ARG A 765 9.20 -19.74 -1.07
CA ARG A 765 10.31 -19.03 -0.38
C ARG A 765 11.35 -19.98 0.26
N GLY A 766 11.61 -21.11 -0.39
CA GLY A 766 12.60 -22.10 0.07
C GLY A 766 12.08 -23.15 1.06
N VAL A 767 10.80 -23.10 1.46
CA VAL A 767 10.16 -24.06 2.38
C VAL A 767 9.15 -24.93 1.62
N THR A 768 9.12 -26.23 1.92
CA THR A 768 8.15 -27.18 1.37
C THR A 768 6.91 -27.19 2.25
N LEU A 769 5.77 -26.79 1.69
CA LEU A 769 4.48 -26.69 2.38
C LEU A 769 3.67 -27.99 2.28
N GLY A 770 3.92 -28.79 1.25
CA GLY A 770 3.17 -29.99 0.92
C GLY A 770 3.51 -30.55 -0.45
N VAL A 771 2.61 -31.34 -1.03
CA VAL A 771 2.70 -31.89 -2.39
C VAL A 771 1.36 -31.79 -3.12
N ALA A 772 1.45 -31.70 -4.45
CA ALA A 772 0.33 -31.87 -5.36
C ALA A 772 0.57 -33.13 -6.20
N THR A 773 -0.39 -34.06 -6.17
CA THR A 773 -0.36 -35.34 -6.88
C THR A 773 -1.33 -35.29 -8.05
N PHE A 774 -0.83 -35.57 -9.25
CA PHE A 774 -1.55 -35.58 -10.51
C PHE A 774 -1.57 -37.00 -11.08
N ALA A 775 -2.72 -37.47 -11.52
CA ALA A 775 -2.86 -38.80 -12.12
C ALA A 775 -3.63 -38.74 -13.45
N ARG A 776 -3.18 -39.51 -14.43
CA ARG A 776 -3.83 -39.66 -15.75
C ARG A 776 -4.17 -41.12 -16.05
N THR A 777 -5.27 -41.30 -16.77
CA THR A 777 -5.71 -42.55 -17.39
C THR A 777 -5.17 -42.66 -18.83
N GLU A 778 -5.38 -43.79 -19.49
CA GLU A 778 -4.87 -44.06 -20.85
C GLU A 778 -5.31 -43.00 -21.89
N ARG A 779 -6.45 -42.34 -21.68
CA ARG A 779 -7.02 -41.32 -22.57
C ARG A 779 -6.09 -40.12 -22.83
N PHE A 780 -5.27 -39.73 -21.85
CA PHE A 780 -4.38 -38.56 -21.96
C PHE A 780 -2.92 -38.92 -22.24
N GLY A 781 -2.58 -40.21 -22.26
CA GLY A 781 -1.20 -40.68 -22.37
C GLY A 781 -0.32 -40.36 -21.14
N PRO A 782 0.99 -40.69 -21.20
CA PRO A 782 1.94 -40.40 -20.13
C PRO A 782 2.23 -38.90 -19.99
N PHE A 783 2.64 -38.44 -18.80
CA PHE A 783 3.12 -37.07 -18.60
C PHE A 783 4.44 -36.81 -19.34
N GLU A 784 4.44 -35.82 -20.23
CA GLU A 784 5.62 -35.38 -20.98
C GLU A 784 6.36 -34.23 -20.28
N ASP A 785 7.57 -33.89 -20.71
CA ASP A 785 8.39 -32.86 -20.05
C ASP A 785 7.72 -31.47 -20.03
N ASP A 786 6.89 -31.17 -21.04
CA ASP A 786 6.12 -29.93 -21.07
C ASP A 786 4.97 -29.90 -20.05
N ASP A 787 4.34 -31.05 -19.80
CA ASP A 787 3.32 -31.20 -18.74
C ASP A 787 3.94 -30.98 -17.36
N VAL A 788 5.14 -31.53 -17.14
CA VAL A 788 5.90 -31.38 -15.88
C VAL A 788 6.19 -29.91 -15.61
N ARG A 789 6.73 -29.19 -16.59
CA ARG A 789 7.01 -27.75 -16.48
C ARG A 789 5.74 -26.93 -16.23
N LEU A 790 4.62 -27.34 -16.83
CA LEU A 790 3.34 -26.66 -16.64
C LEU A 790 2.82 -26.88 -15.22
N ALA A 791 2.85 -28.12 -14.73
CA ALA A 791 2.45 -28.46 -13.38
C ALA A 791 3.31 -27.77 -12.32
N GLU A 792 4.63 -27.70 -12.51
CA GLU A 792 5.55 -26.97 -11.62
C GLU A 792 5.20 -25.48 -11.53
N GLU A 793 4.88 -24.84 -12.66
CA GLU A 793 4.47 -23.44 -12.68
C GLU A 793 3.11 -23.22 -11.99
N PHE A 794 2.13 -24.11 -12.23
CA PHE A 794 0.81 -24.10 -11.57
C PHE A 794 0.97 -24.21 -10.05
N VAL A 795 1.72 -25.21 -9.60
CA VAL A 795 1.94 -25.49 -8.17
C VAL A 795 2.79 -24.41 -7.52
N SER A 796 3.76 -23.82 -8.22
CA SER A 796 4.57 -22.69 -7.74
C SER A 796 3.71 -21.46 -7.44
N ARG A 797 2.79 -21.10 -8.34
CA ARG A 797 1.86 -19.97 -8.13
C ARG A 797 0.92 -20.23 -6.95
N ALA A 798 0.33 -21.42 -6.90
CA ALA A 798 -0.52 -21.84 -5.80
C ALA A 798 0.24 -21.87 -4.47
N ALA A 799 1.50 -22.32 -4.45
CA ALA A 799 2.32 -22.37 -3.24
C ALA A 799 2.53 -20.99 -2.63
N VAL A 800 2.71 -19.94 -3.44
CA VAL A 800 2.80 -18.56 -2.95
C VAL A 800 1.49 -18.11 -2.33
N ALA A 801 0.36 -18.41 -2.96
CA ALA A 801 -0.96 -18.10 -2.43
C ALA A 801 -1.26 -18.85 -1.12
N VAL A 802 -0.90 -20.14 -1.04
CA VAL A 802 -1.00 -20.96 0.17
C VAL A 802 -0.10 -20.42 1.30
N ASP A 803 1.15 -20.01 1.02
CA ASP A 803 2.01 -19.39 2.04
C ASP A 803 1.44 -18.04 2.52
N ASN A 804 0.87 -17.25 1.62
CA ASN A 804 0.23 -15.98 1.97
C ASN A 804 -1.01 -16.21 2.86
N ALA A 805 -1.89 -17.15 2.49
CA ALA A 805 -3.04 -17.53 3.30
C ALA A 805 -2.61 -18.05 4.68
N ARG A 806 -1.59 -18.93 4.74
CA ARG A 806 -1.02 -19.47 5.98
C ARG A 806 -0.53 -18.36 6.92
N ARG A 807 0.23 -17.39 6.40
CA ARG A 807 0.74 -16.24 7.18
C ARG A 807 -0.41 -15.42 7.75
N TYR A 808 -1.42 -15.15 6.93
CA TYR A 808 -2.61 -14.43 7.35
C TYR A 808 -3.37 -15.19 8.46
N THR A 809 -3.53 -16.51 8.33
CA THR A 809 -4.12 -17.35 9.39
C THR A 809 -3.32 -17.26 10.70
N ARG A 810 -1.99 -17.30 10.64
CA ARG A 810 -1.13 -17.19 11.83
C ARG A 810 -1.28 -15.86 12.54
N GLU A 811 -1.22 -14.77 11.78
CA GLU A 811 -1.34 -13.41 12.31
C GLU A 811 -2.72 -13.21 12.96
N ARG A 812 -3.79 -13.63 12.28
CA ARG A 812 -5.16 -13.55 12.79
C ARG A 812 -5.37 -14.38 14.06
N THR A 813 -4.85 -15.60 14.12
CA THR A 813 -4.97 -16.45 15.31
C THR A 813 -4.19 -15.90 16.50
N ALA A 814 -2.99 -15.35 16.27
CA ALA A 814 -2.19 -14.73 17.32
C ALA A 814 -2.87 -13.48 17.90
N ALA A 815 -3.40 -12.62 17.02
CA ALA A 815 -4.14 -11.41 17.39
C ALA A 815 -5.37 -11.73 18.25
N ARG A 816 -6.18 -12.72 17.84
CA ARG A 816 -7.37 -13.16 18.60
C ARG A 816 -7.02 -13.78 19.95
N ALA A 817 -5.97 -14.59 20.02
CA ALA A 817 -5.54 -15.20 21.28
C ALA A 817 -5.08 -14.14 22.30
N MET A 818 -4.39 -13.09 21.83
CA MET A 818 -4.00 -11.95 22.67
C MET A 818 -5.22 -11.17 23.17
N GLN A 819 -6.18 -10.85 22.30
CA GLN A 819 -7.43 -10.17 22.66
C GLN A 819 -8.21 -10.92 23.73
N GLN A 820 -8.39 -12.24 23.56
CA GLN A 820 -9.08 -13.09 24.52
C GLN A 820 -8.37 -13.15 25.87
N ALA A 821 -7.03 -13.05 25.89
CA ALA A 821 -6.25 -12.99 27.12
C ALA A 821 -6.42 -11.65 27.86
N LEU A 822 -6.74 -10.56 27.16
CA LEU A 822 -6.95 -9.23 27.73
C LEU A 822 -8.38 -9.02 28.27
N LEU A 823 -9.34 -9.86 27.89
CA LEU A 823 -10.71 -9.85 28.43
C LEU A 823 -10.86 -10.71 29.70
N PRO A 824 -11.89 -10.50 30.54
CA PRO A 824 -12.12 -11.34 31.70
C PRO A 824 -12.50 -12.77 31.28
N GLN A 825 -11.75 -13.78 31.75
CA GLN A 825 -12.07 -15.19 31.45
C GLN A 825 -13.28 -15.72 32.24
N ALA A 826 -13.57 -15.13 33.40
CA ALA A 826 -14.74 -15.43 34.20
C ALA A 826 -15.23 -14.17 34.93
N LEU A 827 -16.51 -13.85 34.77
CA LEU A 827 -17.17 -12.78 35.52
C LEU A 827 -17.89 -13.37 36.74
N SER A 828 -17.85 -12.69 37.88
CA SER A 828 -18.63 -13.07 39.06
C SER A 828 -19.24 -11.83 39.71
N GLY A 829 -20.58 -11.75 39.68
CA GLY A 829 -21.35 -10.72 40.36
C GLY A 829 -21.61 -11.00 41.84
N GLY A 830 -20.88 -11.95 42.45
CA GLY A 830 -21.08 -12.26 43.87
C GLY A 830 -22.46 -12.83 44.17
N SER A 831 -23.02 -12.44 45.31
CA SER A 831 -24.43 -12.61 45.66
C SER A 831 -25.32 -11.47 45.18
N ALA A 832 -24.73 -10.36 44.74
CA ALA A 832 -25.41 -9.13 44.38
C ALA A 832 -25.99 -9.13 42.96
N LEU A 833 -25.31 -9.79 42.01
CA LEU A 833 -25.66 -9.76 40.59
C LEU A 833 -25.51 -11.14 39.94
N ASP A 834 -26.49 -11.53 39.13
CA ASP A 834 -26.27 -12.53 38.09
C ASP A 834 -25.72 -11.83 36.85
N VAL A 835 -24.61 -12.34 36.30
CA VAL A 835 -23.92 -11.69 35.17
C VAL A 835 -23.74 -12.63 33.99
N ALA A 836 -23.84 -12.09 32.78
CA ALA A 836 -23.47 -12.78 31.55
C ALA A 836 -22.92 -11.76 30.55
N SER A 837 -21.97 -12.19 29.73
CA SER A 837 -21.31 -11.31 28.76
C SER A 837 -21.14 -11.94 27.39
N TRP A 838 -21.17 -11.12 26.37
CA TRP A 838 -20.89 -11.46 24.98
C TRP A 838 -19.90 -10.46 24.41
N TYR A 839 -19.03 -10.98 23.56
CA TYR A 839 -18.06 -10.19 22.85
C TYR A 839 -17.94 -10.75 21.45
N GLN A 840 -18.26 -9.93 20.47
CA GLN A 840 -18.20 -10.26 19.06
C GLN A 840 -17.18 -9.32 18.40
N PRO A 841 -16.00 -9.83 17.98
CA PRO A 841 -15.00 -8.98 17.35
C PRO A 841 -15.42 -8.57 15.94
N ALA A 842 -14.96 -7.40 15.50
CA ALA A 842 -15.14 -6.90 14.14
C ALA A 842 -14.50 -7.82 13.08
N ASP A 843 -15.06 -7.89 11.87
CA ASP A 843 -14.50 -8.68 10.76
C ASP A 843 -13.60 -7.85 9.84
N VAL A 844 -12.69 -7.08 10.45
CA VAL A 844 -11.67 -6.30 9.73
C VAL A 844 -10.40 -7.16 9.58
N PRO A 845 -9.74 -7.16 8.41
CA PRO A 845 -8.44 -7.81 8.25
C PRO A 845 -7.43 -7.16 9.21
N ASN A 846 -7.07 -7.89 10.27
CA ASN A 846 -6.19 -7.50 11.40
C ASN A 846 -6.84 -6.72 12.56
N GLY A 847 -8.17 -6.68 12.67
CA GLY A 847 -8.87 -6.01 13.78
C GLY A 847 -8.76 -6.78 15.10
N VAL A 848 -8.00 -6.25 16.05
CA VAL A 848 -8.21 -6.47 17.48
C VAL A 848 -8.84 -5.18 17.98
N GLY A 849 -10.08 -5.16 18.48
CA GLY A 849 -10.67 -3.88 18.86
C GLY A 849 -10.43 -3.48 20.31
N GLY A 850 -10.93 -2.28 20.62
CA GLY A 850 -10.71 -1.55 21.86
C GLY A 850 -11.76 -1.79 22.94
N ASP A 851 -12.85 -2.48 22.60
CA ASP A 851 -13.97 -2.76 23.49
C ASP A 851 -13.61 -3.66 24.68
N TRP A 852 -14.13 -3.32 25.85
CA TRP A 852 -13.94 -4.12 27.05
C TRP A 852 -15.03 -3.93 28.09
N PHE A 853 -15.07 -4.87 29.02
CA PHE A 853 -15.92 -4.84 30.19
C PHE A 853 -15.25 -5.55 31.37
N ASP A 854 -15.69 -5.25 32.60
CA ASP A 854 -15.30 -6.00 33.78
C ASP A 854 -16.41 -5.98 34.86
N VAL A 855 -16.36 -6.94 35.77
CA VAL A 855 -17.24 -7.04 36.94
C VAL A 855 -16.36 -7.20 38.18
N ILE A 856 -16.32 -6.17 39.03
CA ILE A 856 -15.34 -6.03 40.09
C ILE A 856 -16.03 -6.10 41.45
N PRO A 857 -15.76 -7.11 42.30
CA PRO A 857 -16.27 -7.17 43.66
C PRO A 857 -15.68 -6.06 44.54
N LEU A 858 -16.53 -5.31 45.23
CA LEU A 858 -16.17 -4.21 46.12
C LEU A 858 -16.47 -4.56 47.59
N SER A 859 -16.20 -3.62 48.49
CA SER A 859 -16.51 -3.74 49.91
C SER A 859 -18.02 -3.82 50.17
N GLY A 860 -18.44 -4.50 51.24
CA GLY A 860 -19.85 -4.55 51.65
C GLY A 860 -20.76 -5.39 50.74
N ALA A 861 -20.20 -6.43 50.10
CA ALA A 861 -20.88 -7.25 49.08
C ALA A 861 -21.33 -6.49 47.82
N ARG A 862 -20.91 -5.24 47.65
CA ARG A 862 -21.21 -4.41 46.48
C ARG A 862 -20.42 -4.86 45.28
N VAL A 863 -20.91 -4.55 44.08
CA VAL A 863 -20.27 -4.95 42.83
C VAL A 863 -20.21 -3.77 41.88
N ALA A 864 -19.04 -3.55 41.29
CA ALA A 864 -18.87 -2.59 40.21
C ALA A 864 -19.01 -3.27 38.84
N LEU A 865 -19.69 -2.59 37.92
CA LEU A 865 -19.85 -2.95 36.51
C LEU A 865 -19.17 -1.88 35.67
N VAL A 866 -18.41 -2.32 34.67
CA VAL A 866 -17.67 -1.43 33.79
C VAL A 866 -17.81 -1.89 32.35
N VAL A 867 -18.01 -0.94 31.44
CA VAL A 867 -17.85 -1.11 30.00
C VAL A 867 -17.12 0.11 29.46
N GLY A 868 -16.30 -0.09 28.44
CA GLY A 868 -15.62 1.01 27.77
C GLY A 868 -15.14 0.61 26.40
N ASP A 869 -14.78 1.63 25.63
CA ASP A 869 -14.26 1.52 24.28
C ASP A 869 -13.05 2.45 24.10
N VAL A 870 -12.09 2.01 23.29
CA VAL A 870 -10.89 2.74 22.92
C VAL A 870 -10.94 3.00 21.43
N VAL A 871 -10.85 4.28 21.05
CA VAL A 871 -10.90 4.73 19.66
C VAL A 871 -9.85 4.03 18.80
N GLY A 872 -10.33 3.33 17.75
CA GLY A 872 -9.52 2.69 16.72
C GLY A 872 -9.39 1.18 16.87
N HIS A 873 -8.81 0.54 15.86
CA HIS A 873 -8.66 -0.91 15.79
C HIS A 873 -7.19 -1.32 15.64
N GLY A 874 -6.81 -2.44 16.23
CA GLY A 874 -5.50 -3.07 16.12
C GLY A 874 -4.84 -3.34 17.48
N MET A 875 -3.60 -3.84 17.44
CA MET A 875 -2.87 -4.22 18.66
C MET A 875 -2.63 -3.06 19.64
N GLU A 876 -2.54 -1.82 19.15
CA GLU A 876 -2.38 -0.64 20.01
C GLU A 876 -3.66 -0.33 20.80
N ALA A 877 -4.84 -0.38 20.16
CA ALA A 877 -6.13 -0.21 20.83
C ALA A 877 -6.34 -1.28 21.91
N ALA A 878 -6.02 -2.54 21.60
CA ALA A 878 -6.07 -3.65 22.55
C ALA A 878 -5.12 -3.47 23.75
N ALA A 879 -3.90 -2.97 23.51
CA ALA A 879 -2.94 -2.70 24.57
C ALA A 879 -3.41 -1.55 25.48
N THR A 880 -3.99 -0.49 24.91
CA THR A 880 -4.59 0.63 25.65
C THR A 880 -5.78 0.17 26.47
N MET A 881 -6.67 -0.64 25.88
CA MET A 881 -7.79 -1.29 26.57
C MET A 881 -7.31 -2.07 27.80
N GLY A 882 -6.28 -2.92 27.64
CA GLY A 882 -5.72 -3.70 28.75
C GLY A 882 -5.16 -2.84 29.88
N ARG A 883 -4.55 -1.69 29.55
CA ARG A 883 -4.06 -0.71 30.53
C ARG A 883 -5.22 -0.01 31.26
N LEU A 884 -6.22 0.48 30.53
CA LEU A 884 -7.40 1.14 31.10
C LEU A 884 -8.18 0.21 32.03
N ARG A 885 -8.43 -1.02 31.59
CA ARG A 885 -9.08 -2.05 32.41
C ARG A 885 -8.32 -2.30 33.72
N THR A 886 -6.99 -2.43 33.63
CA THR A 886 -6.14 -2.63 34.82
C THR A 886 -6.15 -1.40 35.74
N ALA A 887 -6.15 -0.19 35.18
CA ALA A 887 -6.24 1.06 35.94
C ALA A 887 -7.58 1.17 36.67
N VAL A 888 -8.70 0.95 35.98
CA VAL A 888 -10.05 0.95 36.59
C VAL A 888 -10.14 -0.08 37.70
N ARG A 889 -9.65 -1.30 37.49
CA ARG A 889 -9.64 -2.33 38.54
C ARG A 889 -8.82 -1.92 39.76
N THR A 890 -7.71 -1.21 39.54
CA THR A 890 -6.86 -0.69 40.62
C THR A 890 -7.56 0.43 41.39
N LEU A 891 -8.19 1.38 40.69
CA LEU A 891 -8.94 2.49 41.29
C LEU A 891 -10.20 1.99 42.02
N ALA A 892 -10.91 1.00 41.46
CA ALA A 892 -12.08 0.39 42.07
C ALA A 892 -11.75 -0.27 43.43
N ASN A 893 -10.55 -0.84 43.58
CA ASN A 893 -10.08 -1.39 44.87
C ASN A 893 -9.86 -0.31 45.95
N LEU A 894 -9.75 0.96 45.56
CA LEU A 894 -9.72 2.09 46.50
C LEU A 894 -11.13 2.52 46.94
N ASP A 895 -12.17 1.88 46.39
CA ASP A 895 -13.58 2.08 46.75
C ASP A 895 -14.05 3.54 46.56
N LEU A 896 -13.54 4.18 45.50
CA LEU A 896 -13.90 5.53 45.09
C LEU A 896 -15.32 5.59 44.53
N PRO A 897 -16.04 6.71 44.71
CA PRO A 897 -17.32 6.92 44.04
C PRO A 897 -17.12 7.03 42.51
N PRO A 898 -18.15 6.71 41.70
CA PRO A 898 -18.02 6.62 40.24
C PRO A 898 -17.44 7.87 39.55
N ASP A 899 -17.86 9.06 39.96
CA ASP A 899 -17.39 10.36 39.46
C ASP A 899 -15.91 10.60 39.78
N GLU A 900 -15.48 10.36 41.02
CA GLU A 900 -14.07 10.51 41.38
C GLU A 900 -13.19 9.45 40.70
N LEU A 901 -13.68 8.21 40.55
CA LEU A 901 -12.95 7.16 39.84
C LEU A 901 -12.68 7.56 38.39
N LEU A 902 -13.70 8.08 37.68
CA LEU A 902 -13.53 8.55 36.30
C LEU A 902 -12.59 9.77 36.23
N ALA A 903 -12.65 10.69 37.19
CA ALA A 903 -11.71 11.80 37.26
C ALA A 903 -10.26 11.35 37.44
N ARG A 904 -10.00 10.36 38.33
CA ARG A 904 -8.66 9.78 38.50
C ARG A 904 -8.19 9.00 37.28
N LEU A 905 -9.11 8.33 36.59
CA LEU A 905 -8.81 7.64 35.35
C LEU A 905 -8.43 8.63 34.24
N ASP A 906 -9.15 9.75 34.12
CA ASP A 906 -8.85 10.84 33.20
C ASP A 906 -7.46 11.46 33.47
N ASP A 907 -7.15 11.76 34.73
CA ASP A 907 -5.83 12.23 35.17
C ASP A 907 -4.70 11.25 34.77
N LEU A 908 -4.92 9.94 34.95
CA LEU A 908 -3.95 8.91 34.55
C LEU A 908 -3.76 8.88 33.03
N VAL A 909 -4.83 9.00 32.26
CA VAL A 909 -4.76 9.07 30.80
C VAL A 909 -4.00 10.31 30.35
N ILE A 910 -4.28 11.48 30.92
CA ILE A 910 -3.56 12.73 30.65
C ILE A 910 -2.07 12.62 31.02
N GLY A 911 -1.76 12.02 32.16
CA GLY A 911 -0.38 11.80 32.61
C GLY A 911 0.40 10.85 31.70
N LEU A 912 -0.25 9.78 31.19
CA LEU A 912 0.35 8.85 30.23
C LEU A 912 0.65 9.52 28.89
N MET A 913 -0.15 10.50 28.47
CA MET A 913 0.11 11.31 27.27
C MET A 913 1.29 12.27 27.46
N GLY A 914 1.46 12.85 28.65
CA GLY A 914 2.53 13.81 28.95
C GLY A 914 3.91 13.19 29.28
N ALA A 915 3.98 11.89 29.56
CA ALA A 915 5.21 11.18 29.95
C ALA A 915 5.96 10.53 28.78
N HIS A 916 5.51 10.69 27.53
CA HIS A 916 6.26 10.23 26.36
C HIS A 916 7.31 11.27 25.98
N ASP A 917 8.58 10.95 26.26
CA ASP A 917 9.76 11.71 25.84
C ASP A 917 9.72 12.05 24.33
N ASP A 918 10.31 13.19 23.96
CA ASP A 918 10.45 13.80 22.62
C ASP A 918 11.12 12.92 21.52
N HIS A 919 11.21 11.59 21.69
CA HIS A 919 11.95 10.66 20.83
C HIS A 919 11.17 9.45 20.29
N GLU A 920 9.86 9.32 20.54
CA GLU A 920 9.01 8.31 19.88
C GLU A 920 7.93 8.93 18.98
N PRO A 921 7.55 8.27 17.87
CA PRO A 921 6.54 8.80 16.96
C PRO A 921 5.19 8.96 17.65
N ALA A 922 4.53 10.10 17.41
CA ALA A 922 3.27 10.55 18.01
C ALA A 922 2.03 9.64 17.80
N ALA A 923 2.19 8.42 17.28
CA ALA A 923 1.08 7.47 17.08
C ALA A 923 0.61 6.83 18.39
N ALA A 924 1.51 6.58 19.36
CA ALA A 924 1.14 5.91 20.61
C ALA A 924 0.28 6.79 21.56
N GLY A 925 0.42 8.11 21.49
CA GLY A 925 -0.33 9.06 22.30
C GLY A 925 -1.75 9.34 21.80
N SER A 926 -2.04 9.10 20.50
CA SER A 926 -3.37 9.37 19.93
C SER A 926 -4.40 8.30 20.23
N ALA A 927 -4.00 7.07 20.55
CA ALA A 927 -4.93 5.98 20.88
C ALA A 927 -5.63 6.16 22.24
N PHE A 928 -5.08 7.01 23.12
CA PHE A 928 -5.67 7.33 24.41
C PHE A 928 -6.71 8.46 24.32
N LEU A 929 -6.63 9.31 23.29
CA LEU A 929 -7.52 10.44 23.11
C LEU A 929 -8.89 9.96 22.65
N GLY A 930 -9.91 10.16 23.50
CA GLY A 930 -11.29 9.86 23.13
C GLY A 930 -11.83 8.51 23.61
N ALA A 931 -11.08 7.77 24.46
CA ALA A 931 -11.61 6.53 25.05
C ALA A 931 -12.86 6.82 25.89
N THR A 932 -13.85 5.94 25.82
CA THR A 932 -15.12 6.06 26.54
C THR A 932 -15.21 5.03 27.66
N CYS A 933 -15.90 5.37 28.75
CA CYS A 933 -16.08 4.46 29.89
C CYS A 933 -17.38 4.75 30.63
N LEU A 934 -18.12 3.71 30.99
CA LEU A 934 -19.26 3.76 31.91
C LEU A 934 -18.95 2.90 33.13
N TYR A 935 -19.05 3.49 34.32
CA TYR A 935 -18.76 2.84 35.60
C TYR A 935 -19.96 2.91 36.52
N ALA A 936 -20.36 1.76 37.09
CA ALA A 936 -21.52 1.64 37.96
C ALA A 936 -21.19 0.82 39.20
N VAL A 937 -21.75 1.19 40.36
CA VAL A 937 -21.61 0.46 41.63
C VAL A 937 -22.98 0.12 42.16
N TYR A 938 -23.28 -1.18 42.24
CA TYR A 938 -24.53 -1.69 42.80
C TYR A 938 -24.34 -2.15 44.26
N ASP A 939 -25.19 -1.64 45.15
CA ASP A 939 -25.31 -2.05 46.53
C ASP A 939 -26.52 -2.99 46.73
N PRO A 940 -26.30 -4.30 46.99
CA PRO A 940 -27.37 -5.26 47.19
C PRO A 940 -28.10 -5.12 48.53
N VAL A 941 -27.54 -4.37 49.50
CA VAL A 941 -28.17 -4.14 50.81
C VAL A 941 -29.26 -3.07 50.69
N GLY A 942 -28.93 -1.91 50.11
CA GLY A 942 -29.89 -0.83 49.86
C GLY A 942 -30.72 -1.03 48.58
N GLY A 943 -30.21 -1.81 47.63
CA GLY A 943 -30.71 -1.87 46.26
C GLY A 943 -30.41 -0.59 45.47
N ARG A 944 -29.37 0.15 45.84
CA ARG A 944 -28.96 1.40 45.21
C ARG A 944 -27.86 1.18 44.18
N CYS A 945 -27.93 1.88 43.06
CA CYS A 945 -26.89 1.90 42.05
C CYS A 945 -26.41 3.33 41.82
N ALA A 946 -25.10 3.56 41.97
CA ALA A 946 -24.45 4.82 41.63
C ALA A 946 -23.70 4.65 40.30
N MET A 947 -23.87 5.57 39.35
CA MET A 947 -23.36 5.43 37.98
C MET A 947 -22.78 6.74 37.47
N ALA A 948 -21.68 6.69 36.73
CA ALA A 948 -21.11 7.84 36.01
C ALA A 948 -20.56 7.39 34.65
N ARG A 949 -20.55 8.29 33.66
CA ARG A 949 -20.07 8.00 32.31
C ARG A 949 -19.14 9.09 31.76
N ALA A 950 -18.11 8.65 31.04
CA ALA A 950 -17.16 9.45 30.27
C ALA A 950 -17.36 9.13 28.79
N GLY A 951 -18.13 9.96 28.07
CA GLY A 951 -18.39 9.83 26.63
C GLY A 951 -19.17 8.58 26.18
N HIS A 952 -19.43 7.62 27.05
CA HIS A 952 -20.01 6.32 26.71
C HIS A 952 -21.55 6.36 26.59
N LEU A 953 -22.11 5.35 25.93
CA LEU A 953 -23.56 5.19 25.77
C LEU A 953 -24.26 4.92 27.11
N PRO A 954 -25.50 5.41 27.30
CA PRO A 954 -26.27 5.16 28.51
C PRO A 954 -26.70 3.68 28.58
N PRO A 955 -26.72 3.05 29.77
CA PRO A 955 -27.18 1.68 29.93
C PRO A 955 -28.71 1.56 29.79
N VAL A 956 -29.17 0.39 29.36
CA VAL A 956 -30.62 0.05 29.31
C VAL A 956 -31.00 -0.73 30.56
N LEU A 957 -32.06 -0.29 31.24
CA LEU A 957 -32.69 -0.95 32.37
C LEU A 957 -33.98 -1.64 31.89
N VAL A 958 -34.14 -2.91 32.21
CA VAL A 958 -35.42 -3.61 32.12
C VAL A 958 -35.92 -3.91 33.52
N THR A 959 -37.07 -3.35 33.86
CA THR A 959 -37.72 -3.56 35.15
C THR A 959 -38.37 -4.95 35.23
N PRO A 960 -38.67 -5.49 36.43
CA PRO A 960 -39.26 -6.81 36.56
C PRO A 960 -40.61 -7.00 35.86
N ASP A 961 -41.35 -5.92 35.60
CA ASP A 961 -42.59 -5.87 34.81
C ASP A 961 -42.36 -5.94 33.29
N GLY A 962 -41.10 -5.96 32.84
CA GLY A 962 -40.73 -6.09 31.43
C GLY A 962 -40.62 -4.77 30.67
N THR A 963 -40.72 -3.63 31.36
CA THR A 963 -40.57 -2.30 30.75
C THR A 963 -39.08 -1.99 30.56
N ALA A 964 -38.67 -1.65 29.33
CA ALA A 964 -37.31 -1.22 29.02
C ALA A 964 -37.21 0.32 29.04
N GLU A 965 -36.22 0.85 29.75
CA GLU A 965 -35.92 2.27 29.91
C GLU A 965 -34.43 2.52 29.64
N VAL A 966 -34.10 3.50 28.80
CA VAL A 966 -32.72 3.99 28.67
C VAL A 966 -32.45 4.94 29.85
N LEU A 967 -31.44 4.66 30.66
CA LEU A 967 -31.17 5.46 31.85
C LEU A 967 -30.54 6.81 31.48
N ASP A 968 -31.22 7.89 31.84
CA ASP A 968 -30.70 9.26 31.67
C ASP A 968 -29.58 9.54 32.69
N LEU A 969 -28.34 9.56 32.20
CA LEU A 969 -27.12 9.84 32.97
C LEU A 969 -26.46 11.13 32.45
N PRO A 970 -25.97 12.02 33.34
CA PRO A 970 -25.20 13.20 32.94
C PRO A 970 -24.06 12.82 31.97
N ALA A 971 -23.93 13.57 30.87
CA ALA A 971 -22.92 13.32 29.87
C ALA A 971 -21.57 13.94 30.27
N GLY A 972 -20.58 13.11 30.61
CA GLY A 972 -19.18 13.52 30.74
C GLY A 972 -18.44 13.45 29.41
N PRO A 973 -17.34 14.22 29.22
CA PRO A 973 -16.51 14.10 28.02
C PRO A 973 -15.83 12.73 27.93
N PRO A 974 -15.39 12.28 26.75
CA PRO A 974 -14.44 11.18 26.63
C PRO A 974 -13.15 11.42 27.44
N LEU A 975 -12.50 10.34 27.85
CA LEU A 975 -11.25 10.38 28.62
C LEU A 975 -10.11 11.02 27.80
N GLY A 976 -9.22 11.73 28.49
CA GLY A 976 -8.05 12.42 27.94
C GLY A 976 -8.32 13.86 27.49
N LEU A 977 -9.55 14.36 27.59
CA LEU A 977 -9.90 15.73 27.21
C LEU A 977 -9.70 16.73 28.37
N GLY A 978 -9.91 16.35 29.64
CA GLY A 978 -9.46 17.16 30.80
C GLY A 978 -10.15 18.53 31.00
N TYR A 979 -11.27 18.81 30.34
CA TYR A 979 -11.92 20.14 30.39
C TYR A 979 -13.18 20.23 31.27
N LEU A 980 -13.81 19.09 31.63
CA LEU A 980 -15.08 19.06 32.37
C LEU A 980 -15.09 17.94 33.44
N PRO A 981 -15.69 18.17 34.62
CA PRO A 981 -15.84 17.14 35.65
C PRO A 981 -16.89 16.09 35.26
N PHE A 982 -16.74 14.88 35.81
CA PHE A 982 -17.73 13.81 35.71
C PHE A 982 -18.76 13.94 36.84
N GLU A 983 -20.02 13.58 36.57
CA GLU A 983 -21.11 13.61 37.55
C GLU A 983 -21.71 12.21 37.71
N ALA A 984 -21.97 11.83 38.96
CA ALA A 984 -22.59 10.55 39.30
C ALA A 984 -24.10 10.71 39.54
N CYS A 985 -24.89 9.72 39.09
CA CYS A 985 -26.32 9.61 39.32
C CYS A 985 -26.61 8.39 40.20
N GLU A 986 -27.45 8.55 41.22
CA GLU A 986 -27.91 7.46 42.09
C GLU A 986 -29.37 7.10 41.78
N ARG A 987 -29.65 5.80 41.63
CA ARG A 987 -31.00 5.25 41.41
C ARG A 987 -31.23 4.01 42.26
N ASP A 988 -32.46 3.85 42.75
CA ASP A 988 -32.91 2.63 43.43
C ASP A 988 -33.42 1.62 42.39
N PHE A 989 -32.98 0.37 42.49
CA PHE A 989 -33.44 -0.73 41.64
C PHE A 989 -34.23 -1.77 42.43
N ALA A 990 -35.30 -2.27 41.80
CA ALA A 990 -36.03 -3.43 42.29
C ALA A 990 -35.14 -4.68 42.20
N GLU A 991 -35.47 -5.71 42.98
CA GLU A 991 -34.88 -7.02 42.79
C GLU A 991 -35.34 -7.63 41.47
N GLY A 992 -34.45 -8.28 40.73
CA GLY A 992 -34.75 -8.89 39.44
C GLY A 992 -34.68 -7.94 38.24
N SER A 993 -34.42 -6.65 38.45
CA SER A 993 -34.11 -5.66 37.40
C SER A 993 -32.89 -6.11 36.58
N LEU A 994 -32.95 -5.95 35.27
CA LEU A 994 -31.87 -6.30 34.34
C LEU A 994 -31.23 -5.04 33.80
N LEU A 995 -29.92 -4.92 33.96
CA LEU A 995 -29.10 -3.86 33.38
C LEU A 995 -28.32 -4.41 32.19
N ALA A 996 -28.31 -3.67 31.08
CA ALA A 996 -27.53 -3.96 29.89
C ALA A 996 -26.53 -2.83 29.63
N PHE A 997 -25.26 -3.20 29.66
CA PHE A 997 -24.10 -2.38 29.34
C PHE A 997 -23.58 -2.85 27.98
N TYR A 998 -23.35 -1.94 27.05
CA TYR A 998 -23.03 -2.29 25.67
C TYR A 998 -22.19 -1.21 25.01
N THR A 999 -21.47 -1.59 23.96
CA THR A 999 -20.68 -0.69 23.11
C THR A 999 -21.44 -0.33 21.84
N ASP A 1000 -20.96 0.67 21.12
CA ASP A 1000 -21.60 1.18 19.90
C ASP A 1000 -21.69 0.13 18.80
N GLY A 1001 -20.70 -0.74 18.62
CA GLY A 1001 -20.74 -1.80 17.60
C GLY A 1001 -21.87 -2.83 17.74
N LEU A 1002 -22.60 -2.84 18.87
CA LEU A 1002 -23.83 -3.62 19.02
C LEU A 1002 -25.08 -2.91 18.44
N VAL A 1003 -25.10 -1.58 18.47
CA VAL A 1003 -26.28 -0.75 18.14
C VAL A 1003 -26.12 0.09 16.88
N GLU A 1004 -24.88 0.41 16.50
CA GLU A 1004 -24.53 1.21 15.33
C GLU A 1004 -24.33 0.31 14.11
N THR A 1005 -25.08 0.59 13.04
CA THR A 1005 -24.89 -0.06 11.73
C THR A 1005 -24.82 1.00 10.63
N PRO A 1006 -24.07 0.78 9.52
CA PRO A 1006 -23.88 1.80 8.48
C PRO A 1006 -25.17 2.31 7.82
N ASP A 1007 -26.27 1.58 7.98
CA ASP A 1007 -27.58 1.86 7.43
C ASP A 1007 -28.56 2.55 8.40
N ARG A 1008 -28.18 2.77 9.67
CA ARG A 1008 -29.13 3.22 10.73
C ARG A 1008 -28.51 4.18 11.74
N ASP A 1009 -29.39 4.94 12.38
CA ASP A 1009 -29.04 5.82 13.49
C ASP A 1009 -28.87 5.02 14.80
N ILE A 1010 -28.06 5.54 15.71
CA ILE A 1010 -27.69 4.91 16.97
C ILE A 1010 -28.90 4.80 17.92
N ASP A 1011 -29.78 5.80 17.93
CA ASP A 1011 -30.98 5.83 18.77
C ASP A 1011 -31.97 4.71 18.39
N ASP A 1012 -32.11 4.41 17.10
CA ASP A 1012 -32.93 3.29 16.61
C ASP A 1012 -32.34 1.94 17.03
N GLY A 1013 -31.01 1.82 17.04
CA GLY A 1013 -30.30 0.65 17.55
C GLY A 1013 -30.56 0.40 19.04
N ILE A 1014 -30.51 1.46 19.85
CA ILE A 1014 -30.77 1.41 21.30
C ILE A 1014 -32.24 1.01 21.58
N ALA A 1015 -33.19 1.56 20.83
CA ALA A 1015 -34.60 1.19 20.98
C ALA A 1015 -34.82 -0.31 20.72
N ARG A 1016 -34.22 -0.85 19.66
CA ARG A 1016 -34.28 -2.30 19.33
C ARG A 1016 -33.60 -3.17 20.39
N LEU A 1017 -32.51 -2.70 20.99
CA LEU A 1017 -31.89 -3.38 22.12
C LEU A 1017 -32.87 -3.47 23.29
N GLY A 1018 -33.56 -2.37 23.62
CA GLY A 1018 -34.63 -2.35 24.62
C GLY A 1018 -35.72 -3.37 24.33
N ASP A 1019 -36.25 -3.39 23.09
CA ASP A 1019 -37.27 -4.35 22.66
C ASP A 1019 -36.80 -5.81 22.77
N ALA A 1020 -35.56 -6.10 22.38
CA ALA A 1020 -35.00 -7.45 22.46
C ALA A 1020 -34.79 -7.92 23.90
N LEU A 1021 -34.42 -7.00 24.81
CA LEU A 1021 -34.25 -7.28 26.23
C LEU A 1021 -35.60 -7.43 26.98
N ALA A 1022 -36.66 -6.76 26.52
CA ALA A 1022 -37.99 -6.82 27.12
C ALA A 1022 -38.69 -8.18 26.95
N VAL A 1023 -38.18 -9.06 26.06
CA VAL A 1023 -38.76 -10.39 25.82
C VAL A 1023 -38.55 -11.30 27.05
N PRO A 1024 -39.61 -11.83 27.68
CA PRO A 1024 -39.47 -12.72 28.84
C PRO A 1024 -38.73 -14.01 28.47
N ARG A 1025 -37.57 -14.24 29.09
CA ARG A 1025 -36.73 -15.45 28.92
C ARG A 1025 -36.20 -15.93 30.26
N SER A 1026 -35.89 -17.22 30.34
CA SER A 1026 -35.62 -17.90 31.62
C SER A 1026 -34.21 -17.67 32.15
N SER A 1027 -33.23 -17.42 31.27
CA SER A 1027 -31.83 -17.24 31.66
C SER A 1027 -31.18 -16.04 30.98
N LEU A 1028 -30.18 -15.44 31.64
CA LEU A 1028 -29.39 -14.36 31.04
C LEU A 1028 -28.71 -14.80 29.74
N ARG A 1029 -28.28 -16.07 29.66
CA ARG A 1029 -27.64 -16.61 28.46
C ARG A 1029 -28.57 -16.62 27.24
N GLU A 1030 -29.84 -16.97 27.44
CA GLU A 1030 -30.86 -16.93 26.38
C GLU A 1030 -31.19 -15.50 25.97
N ILE A 1031 -31.27 -14.57 26.93
CA ILE A 1031 -31.52 -13.15 26.66
C ILE A 1031 -30.39 -12.59 25.79
N GLY A 1032 -29.14 -12.70 26.23
CA GLY A 1032 -28.00 -12.15 25.50
C GLY A 1032 -27.82 -12.79 24.12
N ARG A 1033 -28.02 -14.11 24.00
CA ARG A 1033 -28.01 -14.77 22.69
C ARG A 1033 -29.09 -14.21 21.76
N GLY A 1034 -30.32 -14.04 22.26
CA GLY A 1034 -31.42 -13.48 21.48
C GLY A 1034 -31.15 -12.03 21.05
N VAL A 1035 -30.55 -11.22 21.91
CA VAL A 1035 -30.11 -9.84 21.60
C VAL A 1035 -29.07 -9.85 20.48
N VAL A 1036 -28.01 -10.65 20.62
CA VAL A 1036 -26.95 -10.76 19.60
C VAL A 1036 -27.51 -11.24 18.27
N GLU A 1037 -28.36 -12.27 18.25
CA GLU A 1037 -29.00 -12.78 17.02
C GLU A 1037 -29.96 -11.77 16.37
N THR A 1038 -30.60 -10.90 17.16
CA THR A 1038 -31.56 -9.89 16.66
C THR A 1038 -30.86 -8.64 16.13
N LEU A 1039 -29.80 -8.19 16.81
CA LEU A 1039 -29.08 -6.97 16.46
C LEU A 1039 -28.00 -7.21 15.41
N LEU A 1040 -27.28 -8.34 15.49
CA LEU A 1040 -26.19 -8.68 14.57
C LEU A 1040 -26.64 -9.72 13.54
N THR A 1041 -26.84 -9.28 12.29
CA THR A 1041 -27.19 -10.15 11.15
C THR A 1041 -25.96 -10.72 10.43
N GLY A 1042 -24.77 -10.33 10.87
CA GLY A 1042 -23.46 -10.71 10.34
C GLY A 1042 -22.35 -10.21 11.27
N PRO A 1043 -21.07 -10.31 10.88
CA PRO A 1043 -19.99 -9.76 11.68
C PRO A 1043 -20.12 -8.23 11.78
N PRO A 1044 -20.00 -7.66 12.99
CA PRO A 1044 -20.16 -6.22 13.18
C PRO A 1044 -19.01 -5.44 12.51
N PRO A 1045 -19.26 -4.19 12.07
CA PRO A 1045 -18.24 -3.32 11.50
C PRO A 1045 -17.20 -2.87 12.52
N ASP A 1046 -17.60 -2.77 13.79
CA ASP A 1046 -16.74 -2.55 14.95
C ASP A 1046 -16.90 -3.70 15.96
N ASP A 1047 -16.08 -3.74 17.01
CA ASP A 1047 -16.29 -4.69 18.10
C ASP A 1047 -17.63 -4.45 18.78
N ALA A 1048 -18.27 -5.54 19.24
CA ALA A 1048 -19.53 -5.46 19.96
C ALA A 1048 -19.42 -6.21 21.28
N ALA A 1049 -19.49 -5.46 22.37
CA ALA A 1049 -19.55 -5.98 23.74
C ALA A 1049 -20.96 -5.81 24.32
N LEU A 1050 -21.41 -6.83 25.05
CA LEU A 1050 -22.65 -6.80 25.82
C LEU A 1050 -22.41 -7.43 27.20
N LEU A 1051 -22.66 -6.67 28.26
CA LEU A 1051 -22.65 -7.13 29.64
C LEU A 1051 -24.05 -6.99 30.23
N LEU A 1052 -24.65 -8.12 30.59
CA LEU A 1052 -25.94 -8.20 31.25
C LEU A 1052 -25.75 -8.46 32.74
N ALA A 1053 -26.43 -7.70 33.59
CA ALA A 1053 -26.41 -7.85 35.04
C ALA A 1053 -27.84 -7.80 35.60
N ARG A 1054 -28.29 -8.89 36.24
CA ARG A 1054 -29.59 -8.93 36.94
C ARG A 1054 -29.40 -8.73 38.43
N THR A 1055 -30.12 -7.77 38.99
CA THR A 1055 -30.05 -7.37 40.40
C THR A 1055 -30.60 -8.46 41.32
N ARG A 1056 -29.88 -8.70 42.42
CA ARG A 1056 -30.33 -9.49 43.57
C ARG A 1056 -30.21 -8.63 44.81
N ARG A 1057 -31.14 -8.79 45.75
CA ARG A 1057 -31.02 -8.17 47.07
C ARG A 1057 -30.49 -9.18 48.08
N LEU A 1058 -29.67 -8.69 49.01
CA LEU A 1058 -29.31 -9.51 50.15
C LEU A 1058 -30.55 -9.65 51.05
N PRO A 1059 -30.94 -10.89 51.41
CA PRO A 1059 -32.12 -11.08 52.23
C PRO A 1059 -31.88 -10.54 53.65
N ALA A 1060 -32.94 -10.00 54.25
CA ALA A 1060 -32.85 -9.26 55.51
C ALA A 1060 -32.36 -10.12 56.69
N ASP A 1061 -32.51 -11.44 56.61
CA ASP A 1061 -32.00 -12.40 57.60
C ASP A 1061 -30.47 -12.51 57.62
N ARG A 1062 -29.78 -11.93 56.62
CA ARG A 1062 -28.32 -11.89 56.50
C ARG A 1062 -27.71 -10.54 56.83
N ILE A 1063 -28.52 -9.56 57.25
CA ILE A 1063 -28.07 -8.21 57.55
C ILE A 1063 -28.57 -7.83 58.95
N ALA A 1064 -27.67 -7.35 59.79
CA ALA A 1064 -28.02 -6.77 61.08
C ALA A 1064 -27.41 -5.38 61.18
N SER A 1065 -28.21 -4.37 61.54
CA SER A 1065 -27.75 -2.98 61.68
C SER A 1065 -28.24 -2.39 63.00
N TRP A 1066 -27.37 -1.64 63.68
CA TRP A 1066 -27.66 -0.96 64.93
C TRP A 1066 -27.15 0.48 64.89
N ASP A 1067 -28.03 1.42 65.22
CA ASP A 1067 -27.64 2.80 65.49
C ASP A 1067 -27.13 2.91 66.92
N LEU A 1068 -25.94 3.46 67.08
CA LEU A 1068 -25.22 3.55 68.35
C LEU A 1068 -25.17 5.00 68.83
N PRO A 1069 -25.50 5.28 70.10
CA PRO A 1069 -25.29 6.60 70.67
C PRO A 1069 -23.78 6.88 70.82
N SER A 1070 -23.38 8.15 70.79
CA SER A 1070 -21.98 8.58 70.95
C SER A 1070 -21.44 8.46 72.39
N ASP A 1071 -22.06 7.62 73.23
CA ASP A 1071 -21.64 7.34 74.61
C ASP A 1071 -20.62 6.18 74.60
N PRO A 1072 -19.43 6.31 75.21
CA PRO A 1072 -18.48 5.20 75.38
C PRO A 1072 -19.08 3.90 75.93
N ALA A 1073 -20.16 3.96 76.72
CA ALA A 1073 -20.86 2.76 77.20
C ALA A 1073 -21.48 1.92 76.04
N ALA A 1074 -21.78 2.54 74.90
CA ALA A 1074 -22.36 1.89 73.73
C ALA A 1074 -21.44 0.81 73.11
N VAL A 1075 -20.11 0.89 73.32
CA VAL A 1075 -19.16 -0.12 72.83
C VAL A 1075 -19.47 -1.50 73.40
N GLY A 1076 -19.80 -1.59 74.71
CA GLY A 1076 -20.16 -2.86 75.35
C GLY A 1076 -21.47 -3.43 74.81
N THR A 1077 -22.45 -2.56 74.56
CA THR A 1077 -23.72 -2.93 73.94
C THR A 1077 -23.51 -3.44 72.51
N ALA A 1078 -22.67 -2.77 71.72
CA ALA A 1078 -22.35 -3.16 70.34
C ALA A 1078 -21.68 -4.54 70.27
N ARG A 1079 -20.71 -4.82 71.16
CA ARG A 1079 -20.08 -6.16 71.26
C ARG A 1079 -21.10 -7.24 71.57
N THR A 1080 -21.93 -7.02 72.59
CA THR A 1080 -22.95 -7.98 73.02
C THR A 1080 -23.97 -8.24 71.90
N ALA A 1081 -24.39 -7.20 71.19
CA ALA A 1081 -25.31 -7.31 70.06
C ALA A 1081 -24.69 -8.10 68.89
N ALA A 1082 -23.43 -7.81 68.54
CA ALA A 1082 -22.70 -8.51 67.48
C ALA A 1082 -22.51 -10.00 67.80
N VAL A 1083 -22.04 -10.35 69.01
CA VAL A 1083 -21.85 -11.75 69.43
C VAL A 1083 -23.17 -12.51 69.41
N ARG A 1084 -24.24 -11.92 69.95
CA ARG A 1084 -25.59 -12.53 69.91
C ARG A 1084 -26.04 -12.80 68.47
N GLN A 1085 -25.84 -11.84 67.56
CA GLN A 1085 -26.22 -12.01 66.15
C GLN A 1085 -25.41 -13.12 65.48
N LEU A 1086 -24.12 -13.26 65.79
CA LEU A 1086 -23.29 -14.34 65.27
C LEU A 1086 -23.77 -15.71 65.76
N SER A 1087 -24.16 -15.84 67.02
CA SER A 1087 -24.77 -17.07 67.54
C SER A 1087 -26.11 -17.38 66.85
N GLU A 1088 -26.95 -16.37 66.61
CA GLU A 1088 -28.19 -16.53 65.83
C GLU A 1088 -27.92 -16.99 64.38
N TRP A 1089 -26.81 -16.57 63.79
CA TRP A 1089 -26.38 -17.01 62.45
C TRP A 1089 -25.61 -18.34 62.45
N GLY A 1090 -25.30 -18.91 63.62
CA GLY A 1090 -24.49 -20.13 63.78
C GLY A 1090 -23.01 -19.93 63.46
N LEU A 1091 -22.47 -18.74 63.75
CA LEU A 1091 -21.09 -18.32 63.47
C LEU A 1091 -20.29 -18.11 64.77
N ASP A 1092 -20.51 -18.96 65.78
CA ASP A 1092 -19.90 -18.83 67.11
C ASP A 1092 -18.36 -18.84 67.08
N GLU A 1093 -17.76 -19.50 66.08
CA GLU A 1093 -16.30 -19.54 65.89
C GLU A 1093 -15.69 -18.17 65.57
N LEU A 1094 -16.44 -17.29 64.91
CA LEU A 1094 -15.99 -15.93 64.60
C LEU A 1094 -16.19 -14.97 65.78
N ALA A 1095 -17.02 -15.33 66.77
CA ALA A 1095 -17.49 -14.43 67.83
C ALA A 1095 -16.36 -13.68 68.53
N PHE A 1096 -15.30 -14.37 68.97
CA PHE A 1096 -14.18 -13.74 69.66
C PHE A 1096 -13.46 -12.70 68.79
N THR A 1097 -13.20 -13.04 67.53
CA THR A 1097 -12.47 -12.17 66.61
C THR A 1097 -13.31 -10.96 66.18
N THR A 1098 -14.60 -11.18 65.88
CA THR A 1098 -15.53 -10.09 65.53
C THR A 1098 -15.80 -9.19 66.73
N GLU A 1099 -15.89 -9.72 67.94
CA GLU A 1099 -16.05 -8.93 69.16
C GLU A 1099 -14.90 -7.93 69.32
N LEU A 1100 -13.65 -8.37 69.13
CA LEU A 1100 -12.47 -7.50 69.17
C LEU A 1100 -12.50 -6.45 68.05
N VAL A 1101 -12.85 -6.85 66.83
CA VAL A 1101 -12.98 -5.93 65.69
C VAL A 1101 -14.02 -4.85 65.97
N VAL A 1102 -15.22 -5.24 66.40
CA VAL A 1102 -16.31 -4.32 66.76
C VAL A 1102 -15.88 -3.40 67.91
N SER A 1103 -15.22 -3.95 68.93
CA SER A 1103 -14.67 -3.17 70.04
C SER A 1103 -13.78 -2.03 69.56
N GLU A 1104 -12.80 -2.34 68.71
CA GLU A 1104 -11.82 -1.36 68.23
C GLU A 1104 -12.44 -0.35 67.24
N LEU A 1105 -13.26 -0.82 66.30
CA LEU A 1105 -13.87 0.06 65.29
C LEU A 1105 -14.88 1.02 65.90
N VAL A 1106 -15.79 0.53 66.75
CA VAL A 1106 -16.81 1.37 67.41
C VAL A 1106 -16.16 2.33 68.40
N THR A 1107 -15.13 1.89 69.15
CA THR A 1107 -14.37 2.79 70.05
C THR A 1107 -13.71 3.92 69.25
N ASN A 1108 -13.11 3.61 68.11
CA ASN A 1108 -12.50 4.63 67.26
C ASN A 1108 -13.54 5.61 66.70
N ALA A 1109 -14.70 5.12 66.26
CA ALA A 1109 -15.78 5.96 65.78
C ALA A 1109 -16.28 6.92 66.87
N ILE A 1110 -16.56 6.41 68.09
CA ILE A 1110 -17.05 7.23 69.21
C ILE A 1110 -16.01 8.25 69.70
N ARG A 1111 -14.72 7.87 69.71
CA ARG A 1111 -13.65 8.72 70.26
C ARG A 1111 -13.18 9.80 69.29
N HIS A 1112 -13.21 9.52 67.99
CA HIS A 1112 -12.54 10.34 66.99
C HIS A 1112 -13.47 10.93 65.92
N ALA A 1113 -14.76 10.62 65.94
CA ALA A 1113 -15.74 11.19 65.03
C ALA A 1113 -16.90 11.86 65.78
N SER A 1114 -17.62 12.70 65.05
CA SER A 1114 -18.84 13.39 65.49
C SER A 1114 -19.97 13.00 64.55
N GLY A 1115 -21.19 12.79 65.07
CA GLY A 1115 -22.36 12.40 64.27
C GLY A 1115 -22.88 10.99 64.58
N PRO A 1116 -23.88 10.50 63.83
CA PRO A 1116 -24.46 9.18 64.06
C PRO A 1116 -23.42 8.09 63.79
N VAL A 1117 -23.29 7.16 64.74
CA VAL A 1117 -22.44 5.97 64.60
C VAL A 1117 -23.36 4.79 64.36
N ALA A 1118 -23.09 3.99 63.34
CA ALA A 1118 -23.86 2.78 63.06
C ALA A 1118 -22.95 1.58 62.88
N LEU A 1119 -23.32 0.45 63.48
CA LEU A 1119 -22.68 -0.86 63.27
C LEU A 1119 -23.57 -1.71 62.37
N ARG A 1120 -22.98 -2.32 61.34
CA ARG A 1120 -23.67 -3.26 60.46
C ARG A 1120 -22.85 -4.53 60.28
N LEU A 1121 -23.49 -5.68 60.42
CA LEU A 1121 -22.96 -6.98 60.06
C LEU A 1121 -23.69 -7.52 58.83
N ILE A 1122 -22.95 -8.08 57.88
CA ILE A 1122 -23.47 -8.67 56.64
C ILE A 1122 -22.89 -10.08 56.49
N ARG A 1123 -23.77 -11.06 56.32
CA ARG A 1123 -23.41 -12.46 56.05
C ARG A 1123 -23.49 -12.74 54.55
N ASP A 1124 -22.33 -12.85 53.89
CA ASP A 1124 -22.24 -13.18 52.46
C ASP A 1124 -21.34 -14.40 52.19
N ARG A 1125 -20.25 -14.28 51.42
CA ARG A 1125 -19.19 -15.29 51.26
C ARG A 1125 -18.21 -15.32 52.43
N GLY A 1126 -18.25 -14.27 53.24
CA GLY A 1126 -17.63 -14.14 54.55
C GLY A 1126 -18.50 -13.24 55.44
N LEU A 1127 -18.05 -12.99 56.66
CA LEU A 1127 -18.65 -12.04 57.56
C LEU A 1127 -18.05 -10.65 57.31
N ILE A 1128 -18.88 -9.70 56.89
CA ILE A 1128 -18.47 -8.31 56.72
C ILE A 1128 -18.99 -7.50 57.91
N CYS A 1129 -18.10 -6.74 58.55
CA CYS A 1129 -18.45 -5.80 59.61
C CYS A 1129 -18.14 -4.38 59.15
N GLU A 1130 -19.16 -3.53 59.08
CA GLU A 1130 -19.10 -2.11 58.71
C GLU A 1130 -19.43 -1.23 59.92
N VAL A 1131 -18.60 -0.21 60.17
CA VAL A 1131 -18.87 0.85 61.14
C VAL A 1131 -18.87 2.19 60.41
N THR A 1132 -20.03 2.85 60.42
CA THR A 1132 -20.23 4.16 59.80
C THR A 1132 -20.08 5.26 60.84
N ASP A 1133 -19.38 6.34 60.49
CA ASP A 1133 -19.27 7.56 61.30
C ASP A 1133 -19.28 8.83 60.45
N GLY A 1134 -19.51 9.99 61.07
CA GLY A 1134 -19.60 11.30 60.39
C GLY A 1134 -18.26 11.98 60.11
N SER A 1135 -17.12 11.33 60.30
CA SER A 1135 -15.80 11.92 60.06
C SER A 1135 -15.31 11.65 58.64
N GLY A 1136 -14.94 12.70 57.91
CA GLY A 1136 -14.35 12.59 56.56
C GLY A 1136 -12.87 12.15 56.54
N THR A 1137 -12.24 11.91 57.69
CA THR A 1137 -10.80 11.58 57.75
C THR A 1137 -10.54 10.08 57.93
N SER A 1138 -9.72 9.50 57.05
CA SER A 1138 -9.34 8.08 57.14
C SER A 1138 -8.39 7.82 58.30
N PRO A 1139 -8.65 6.81 59.13
CA PRO A 1139 -7.82 6.51 60.28
C PRO A 1139 -6.49 5.87 59.82
N ARG A 1140 -5.36 6.33 60.37
CA ARG A 1140 -4.03 5.82 60.01
C ARG A 1140 -3.54 4.78 61.04
N PRO A 1141 -3.08 3.60 60.61
CA PRO A 1141 -2.46 2.65 61.54
C PRO A 1141 -1.21 3.28 62.15
N ARG A 1142 -1.09 3.21 63.48
CA ARG A 1142 0.08 3.70 64.22
C ARG A 1142 0.94 2.51 64.66
N HIS A 1143 2.26 2.65 64.53
CA HIS A 1143 3.21 1.70 65.10
C HIS A 1143 3.42 2.05 66.58
N ALA A 1144 2.51 1.58 67.43
CA ALA A 1144 2.58 1.81 68.87
C ALA A 1144 3.81 1.12 69.48
N ARG A 1145 4.59 1.85 70.30
CA ARG A 1145 5.71 1.27 71.06
C ARG A 1145 5.18 0.34 72.15
N THR A 1146 6.06 -0.51 72.70
CA THR A 1146 5.69 -1.44 73.78
C THR A 1146 5.14 -0.72 75.01
N THR A 1147 5.53 0.55 75.23
CA THR A 1147 5.09 1.42 76.33
C THR A 1147 3.83 2.24 76.06
N ASP A 1148 3.30 2.25 74.83
CA ASP A 1148 2.14 3.08 74.49
C ASP A 1148 0.84 2.39 74.94
N GLU A 1149 0.01 3.11 75.71
CA GLU A 1149 -1.30 2.63 76.21
C GLU A 1149 -2.43 2.70 75.16
N GLY A 1150 -2.15 3.16 73.93
CA GLY A 1150 -3.14 3.28 72.85
C GLY A 1150 -2.51 3.21 71.46
N GLY A 1151 -3.36 3.20 70.42
CA GLY A 1151 -2.91 3.23 69.02
C GLY A 1151 -2.70 1.85 68.36
N ARG A 1152 -3.09 0.75 69.01
CA ARG A 1152 -2.99 -0.63 68.48
C ARG A 1152 -4.25 -1.12 67.78
N GLY A 1153 -5.39 -0.43 67.91
CA GLY A 1153 -6.70 -0.92 67.46
C GLY A 1153 -6.76 -1.34 65.98
N LEU A 1154 -6.33 -0.48 65.06
CA LEU A 1154 -6.31 -0.83 63.63
C LEU A 1154 -5.30 -1.94 63.29
N MET A 1155 -4.22 -2.06 64.06
CA MET A 1155 -3.27 -3.16 63.89
C MET A 1155 -3.88 -4.49 64.31
N ILE A 1156 -4.68 -4.50 65.39
CA ILE A 1156 -5.45 -5.69 65.81
C ILE A 1156 -6.46 -6.05 64.73
N VAL A 1157 -7.23 -5.07 64.24
CA VAL A 1157 -8.19 -5.28 63.14
C VAL A 1157 -7.51 -5.86 61.89
N ALA A 1158 -6.35 -5.33 61.50
CA ALA A 1158 -5.60 -5.79 60.34
C ALA A 1158 -5.06 -7.23 60.48
N GLN A 1159 -4.85 -7.73 61.70
CA GLN A 1159 -4.41 -9.11 61.96
C GLN A 1159 -5.59 -10.10 62.04
N LEU A 1160 -6.80 -9.63 62.34
CA LEU A 1160 -8.00 -10.45 62.53
C LEU A 1160 -8.93 -10.50 61.31
N ALA A 1161 -8.74 -9.59 60.35
CA ALA A 1161 -9.52 -9.53 59.12
C ALA A 1161 -8.69 -9.95 57.91
N HIS A 1162 -9.31 -10.64 56.95
CA HIS A 1162 -8.68 -10.99 55.67
C HIS A 1162 -8.54 -9.77 54.77
N ARG A 1163 -9.55 -8.89 54.77
CA ARG A 1163 -9.52 -7.58 54.13
C ARG A 1163 -10.14 -6.55 55.06
N TRP A 1164 -9.62 -5.33 55.00
CA TRP A 1164 -10.23 -4.19 55.68
C TRP A 1164 -9.92 -2.91 54.91
N GLY A 1165 -10.74 -1.89 55.08
CA GLY A 1165 -10.58 -0.63 54.37
C GLY A 1165 -11.45 0.47 54.91
N THR A 1166 -11.39 1.63 54.25
CA THR A 1166 -12.23 2.78 54.53
C THR A 1166 -12.90 3.21 53.23
N ARG A 1167 -14.21 3.38 53.28
CA ARG A 1167 -15.05 3.90 52.20
C ARG A 1167 -15.55 5.27 52.59
N HIS A 1168 -15.44 6.25 51.69
CA HIS A 1168 -16.00 7.57 51.92
C HIS A 1168 -17.46 7.64 51.46
N THR A 1169 -18.27 8.40 52.19
CA THR A 1169 -19.65 8.72 51.81
C THR A 1169 -19.80 10.23 51.80
N ALA A 1170 -20.88 10.75 51.19
CA ALA A 1170 -21.12 12.20 51.13
C ALA A 1170 -21.18 12.88 52.52
N THR A 1171 -21.51 12.13 53.56
CA THR A 1171 -21.75 12.65 54.92
C THR A 1171 -20.76 12.11 55.96
N GLY A 1172 -19.78 11.29 55.57
CA GLY A 1172 -18.85 10.65 56.50
C GLY A 1172 -18.02 9.55 55.87
N LYS A 1173 -17.81 8.46 56.61
CA LYS A 1173 -17.07 7.29 56.14
C LYS A 1173 -17.62 6.00 56.74
N VAL A 1174 -17.29 4.89 56.09
CA VAL A 1174 -17.52 3.52 56.57
C VAL A 1174 -16.19 2.82 56.67
N ILE A 1175 -15.83 2.35 57.86
CA ILE A 1175 -14.70 1.44 58.06
C ILE A 1175 -15.26 0.03 58.00
N TRP A 1176 -14.70 -0.80 57.14
CA TRP A 1176 -15.21 -2.16 56.92
C TRP A 1176 -14.10 -3.19 57.08
N THR A 1177 -14.50 -4.40 57.46
CA THR A 1177 -13.65 -5.57 57.61
C THR A 1177 -14.36 -6.79 57.06
N GLU A 1178 -13.60 -7.75 56.55
CA GLU A 1178 -14.09 -9.00 56.01
C GLU A 1178 -13.34 -10.16 56.67
N GLN A 1179 -14.09 -11.06 57.29
CA GLN A 1179 -13.59 -12.28 57.91
C GLN A 1179 -14.09 -13.47 57.10
N PRO A 1180 -13.22 -14.38 56.63
CA PRO A 1180 -13.65 -15.55 55.87
C PRO A 1180 -14.38 -16.52 56.82
N PHE A 1181 -15.34 -17.27 56.29
CA PHE A 1181 -15.84 -18.42 57.04
C PHE A 1181 -14.74 -19.47 57.13
N VAL A 1182 -14.58 -20.07 58.30
CA VAL A 1182 -13.66 -21.19 58.49
C VAL A 1182 -14.14 -22.30 57.58
N THR A 1183 -13.36 -22.60 56.54
CA THR A 1183 -13.52 -23.81 55.74
C THR A 1183 -12.69 -24.87 56.46
N GLU A 1184 -13.31 -25.94 56.94
CA GLU A 1184 -12.52 -27.10 57.39
C GLU A 1184 -11.63 -27.55 56.22
N PRO A 1185 -10.33 -27.80 56.46
CA PRO A 1185 -9.38 -28.21 55.42
C PRO A 1185 -9.71 -29.56 54.79
#